data_AF-A0A7Y8J2G5-F1
#
_entry.id   AF-A0A7Y8J2G5-F1
#
_cell.length_a   1.000
_cell.length_b   1.000
_cell.length_c   1.000
_cell.angle_alpha   90.00
_cell.angle_beta   90.00
_cell.angle_gamma   90.00
#
_symmetry.space_group_name_H-M   'P 1'
#
loop_
_entity.id
_entity.type
_entity.pdbx_description
1 polymer ?
#
loop_
_entity_poly.entity_id
_entity_poly.type
_entity_poly.pdbx_seq_one_letter_code
_entity_poly.pdbx_strand_id
1 'polypeptide(L)'
;MTFPFEFRDRAPVRFTFKSGKAGPPKAAIRTLTCQFEGESLRLTGPDGPMLRVRLLAPVRSSGAPRRVEVVESNAFFHWQRVHWPDPNWPRVIEVRADALGRVVVVAHLQRNLSGDGRVPDFGWEIETRASPATLRTGRSAVAVSGSIGRHFFQHGQSCALVFEGERWRIEHPTAALKRRGRVEVHTNAAGGLVYRYWRCTADERVPMQQAAWRRAEFVVSPADQAPLTATLETSHEVQCDWRLWDELYACGPPLNLSDQPVLAELVRYHHGAIVRSMAVGDDWGNVTSYTDSQEHGAAFGMNRLNHCPSILEEAWRTGDRRLREAALLWCDNFHDLTIWWGKPQRGGTRYNNVIAQGRTPPDDDRTYMWRSNDAVHFCTKGYDAFLLAYEETGDPRMWEAFTAQLAYAAEHVHALSETRNVGDVRDFVRLHRFTGQADHLEQALRLFRELRTRLSTGDLFDQGGERLESELPFIEEDTVGLRHGYAKPYIIGYALAGLPELARLAPDEPKLRDVVRAVADFLADSQDPVGGWRYPHPRSSRLLLANSMEQAWQLVQADRLLGPQESHLNAIERVLRQRLHGWRKTGKVFSSLTGWELATGKVKTNTELYALYAKPTDRDPARDYDEGRPELGTCPPEGLVYLPEVLAFYLKHRPAARLLAPPRADEPLGKVLARIPQSR
;
A
#
# COMPACT_ATOMS: atom_id res chain seq x y z
N MET A 1 -1.40 19.90 9.88
CA MET A 1 -2.10 20.89 10.74
C MET A 1 -1.23 21.26 11.93
N THR A 2 -1.13 22.55 12.24
CA THR A 2 -0.44 23.07 13.44
C THR A 2 -1.45 23.90 14.24
N PHE A 3 -1.67 23.53 15.50
CA PHE A 3 -2.52 24.30 16.41
C PHE A 3 -1.61 25.05 17.40
N PRO A 4 -1.74 26.38 17.56
CA PRO A 4 -1.12 27.11 18.65
C PRO A 4 -1.87 26.79 19.94
N PHE A 5 -1.75 25.55 20.42
CA PHE A 5 -2.38 25.05 21.63
C PHE A 5 -1.30 24.47 22.54
N GLU A 6 -1.23 24.97 23.77
CA GLU A 6 -0.36 24.41 24.79
C GLU A 6 -1.00 23.15 25.37
N PHE A 7 -0.32 22.01 25.20
CA PHE A 7 -0.77 20.75 25.76
C PHE A 7 -0.23 20.57 27.18
N ARG A 8 -1.04 20.01 28.08
CA ARG A 8 -0.62 19.74 29.47
C ARG A 8 0.48 18.68 29.55
N ASP A 9 0.49 17.74 28.61
CA ASP A 9 1.46 16.65 28.49
C ASP A 9 1.67 16.28 27.01
N ARG A 10 2.47 15.23 26.76
CA ARG A 10 2.79 14.73 25.41
C ARG A 10 1.85 13.63 24.91
N ALA A 11 0.80 13.31 25.66
CA ALA A 11 -0.15 12.28 25.24
C ALA A 11 -0.87 12.75 23.96
N PRO A 12 -1.15 11.82 23.02
CA PRO A 12 -2.02 12.11 21.90
C PRO A 12 -3.34 12.73 22.36
N VAL A 13 -3.75 13.81 21.71
CA VAL A 13 -5.02 14.49 21.96
C VAL A 13 -5.84 14.41 20.68
N ARG A 14 -7.14 14.23 20.83
CA ARG A 14 -8.08 14.13 19.72
C ARG A 14 -8.90 15.41 19.60
N PHE A 15 -8.85 16.00 18.42
CA PHE A 15 -9.65 17.14 18.01
C PHE A 15 -10.78 16.70 17.09
N THR A 16 -11.91 17.39 17.13
CA THR A 16 -12.99 17.22 16.15
C THR A 16 -13.06 18.45 15.28
N PHE A 17 -12.91 18.26 13.97
CA PHE A 17 -13.07 19.34 13.00
C PHE A 17 -14.55 19.68 12.81
N LYS A 18 -14.90 20.97 12.83
CA LYS A 18 -16.23 21.48 12.50
C LYS A 18 -16.07 22.66 11.53
N SER A 19 -16.97 22.75 10.56
CA SER A 19 -17.00 23.90 9.64
C SER A 19 -17.32 25.19 10.40
N GLY A 20 -16.69 26.28 9.99
CA GLY A 20 -16.86 27.61 10.58
C GLY A 20 -16.50 28.72 9.59
N LYS A 21 -16.88 29.96 9.89
CA LYS A 21 -16.52 31.11 9.05
C LYS A 21 -15.02 31.39 9.19
N ALA A 22 -14.34 31.59 8.06
CA ALA A 22 -12.92 31.97 8.07
C ALA A 22 -12.73 33.31 8.79
N GLY A 23 -11.84 33.33 9.77
CA GLY A 23 -11.40 34.57 10.42
C GLY A 23 -10.36 35.32 9.58
N PRO A 24 -10.06 36.58 9.93
CA PRO A 24 -9.00 37.33 9.25
C PRO A 24 -7.64 36.62 9.40
N PRO A 25 -6.75 36.72 8.37
CA PRO A 25 -5.41 36.15 8.45
C PRO A 25 -4.64 36.72 9.65
N LYS A 26 -4.02 35.84 10.44
CA LYS A 26 -3.10 36.26 11.51
C LYS A 26 -1.68 36.46 10.96
N ALA A 27 -0.89 37.32 11.60
CA ALA A 27 0.53 37.45 11.27
C ALA A 27 1.28 36.15 11.59
N ALA A 28 2.33 35.87 10.81
CA ALA A 28 3.14 34.67 11.01
C ALA A 28 3.95 34.76 12.31
N ILE A 29 3.81 33.75 13.16
CA ILE A 29 4.66 33.57 14.33
C ILE A 29 5.70 32.52 13.95
N ARG A 30 6.90 32.97 13.55
CA ARG A 30 8.00 32.06 13.21
C ARG A 30 9.04 32.08 14.31
N THR A 31 9.11 30.98 15.06
CA THR A 31 10.12 30.77 16.11
C THR A 31 11.45 30.27 15.55
N LEU A 32 11.45 29.59 14.40
CA LEU A 32 12.66 29.20 13.68
C LEU A 32 12.61 29.65 12.21
N THR A 33 13.75 30.04 11.65
CA THR A 33 13.92 30.33 10.22
C THR A 33 14.98 29.41 9.60
N CYS A 34 14.81 29.11 8.31
CA CYS A 34 15.62 28.15 7.57
C CYS A 34 16.22 28.84 6.34
N GLN A 35 17.54 28.78 6.16
CA GLN A 35 18.21 29.39 5.02
C GLN A 35 19.29 28.46 4.45
N PHE A 36 19.30 28.29 3.12
CA PHE A 36 20.32 27.50 2.45
C PHE A 36 21.55 28.34 2.07
N GLU A 37 22.71 27.95 2.56
CA GLU A 37 24.04 28.54 2.30
C GLU A 37 24.88 27.54 1.51
N GLY A 38 24.96 27.73 0.19
CA GLY A 38 25.48 26.69 -0.71
C GLY A 38 24.63 25.42 -0.59
N GLU A 39 25.28 24.28 -0.29
CA GLU A 39 24.62 22.98 -0.03
C GLU A 39 24.34 22.71 1.46
N SER A 40 24.63 23.67 2.34
CA SER A 40 24.30 23.58 3.76
C SER A 40 23.00 24.30 4.07
N LEU A 41 22.27 23.83 5.08
CA LEU A 41 21.10 24.48 5.65
C LEU A 41 21.46 25.07 7.01
N ARG A 42 21.15 26.35 7.21
CA ARG A 42 21.26 27.03 8.49
C ARG A 42 19.88 27.17 9.11
N LEU A 43 19.72 26.69 10.34
CA LEU A 43 18.53 26.87 11.16
C LEU A 43 18.82 27.95 12.21
N THR A 44 18.00 29.00 12.25
CA THR A 44 18.18 30.17 13.11
C THR A 44 16.98 30.30 14.03
N GLY A 45 17.22 30.32 15.34
CA GLY A 45 16.18 30.59 16.35
C GLY A 45 16.12 32.05 16.76
N PRO A 46 15.30 32.39 17.77
CA PRO A 46 15.12 33.77 18.22
C PRO A 46 16.43 34.38 18.75
N ASP A 47 17.28 33.53 19.34
CA ASP A 47 18.56 33.91 19.97
C ASP A 47 19.75 33.86 18.98
N GLY A 48 19.49 33.61 17.68
CA GLY A 48 20.52 33.51 16.63
C GLY A 48 20.68 32.10 16.03
N PRO A 49 21.78 31.83 15.30
CA PRO A 49 22.00 30.55 14.62
C PRO A 49 22.02 29.38 15.60
N MET A 50 21.12 28.42 15.38
CA MET A 50 20.93 27.26 16.26
C MET A 50 21.69 26.04 15.72
N LEU A 51 21.50 25.69 14.44
CA LEU A 51 22.10 24.50 13.82
C LEU A 51 22.68 24.83 12.44
N ARG A 52 23.81 24.21 12.12
CA ARG A 52 24.33 24.08 10.75
C ARG A 52 24.17 22.63 10.31
N VAL A 53 23.52 22.43 9.16
CA VAL A 53 23.13 21.11 8.67
C VAL A 53 23.73 20.87 7.29
N ARG A 54 24.31 19.69 7.08
CA ARG A 54 24.88 19.26 5.81
C ARG A 54 24.36 17.89 5.44
N LEU A 55 23.93 17.74 4.19
CA LEU A 55 23.55 16.44 3.63
C LEU A 55 24.82 15.60 3.41
N LEU A 56 24.82 14.38 3.93
CA LEU A 56 25.80 13.35 3.61
C LEU A 56 25.25 12.60 2.39
N ALA A 57 25.87 12.77 1.23
CA ALA A 57 25.50 12.17 -0.04
C ALA A 57 26.69 12.30 -1.01
N PRO A 58 26.70 11.60 -2.16
CA PRO A 58 27.70 11.82 -3.19
C PRO A 58 27.84 13.31 -3.56
N VAL A 59 29.06 13.74 -3.86
CA VAL A 59 29.31 15.10 -4.34
C VAL A 59 28.55 15.30 -5.65
N ARG A 60 27.92 16.47 -5.82
CA ARG A 60 27.27 16.82 -7.08
C ARG A 60 28.32 16.93 -8.19
N SER A 61 28.03 16.28 -9.30
CA SER A 61 28.77 16.42 -10.55
C SER A 61 28.26 17.58 -11.40
N SER A 62 27.03 18.05 -11.14
CA SER A 62 26.43 19.19 -11.85
C SER A 62 26.64 20.52 -11.12
N GLY A 63 27.08 21.53 -11.86
CA GLY A 63 27.08 22.94 -11.43
C GLY A 63 25.75 23.67 -11.66
N ALA A 64 24.72 22.98 -12.16
CA ALA A 64 23.43 23.62 -12.45
C ALA A 64 22.80 24.21 -11.17
N PRO A 65 22.13 25.37 -11.28
CA PRO A 65 21.58 26.06 -10.11
C PRO A 65 20.46 25.25 -9.46
N ARG A 66 20.31 25.43 -8.15
CA ARG A 66 19.18 24.88 -7.40
C ARG A 66 17.88 25.58 -7.80
N ARG A 67 16.78 24.82 -7.87
CA ARG A 67 15.42 25.37 -7.98
C ARG A 67 14.76 25.34 -6.61
N VAL A 68 14.18 26.46 -6.21
CA VAL A 68 13.42 26.57 -4.96
C VAL A 68 11.93 26.63 -5.29
N GLU A 69 11.14 25.87 -4.55
CA GLU A 69 9.69 25.80 -4.63
C GLU A 69 9.12 26.01 -3.23
N VAL A 70 8.21 26.97 -3.07
CA VAL A 70 7.46 27.14 -1.82
C VAL A 70 6.13 26.42 -2.02
N VAL A 71 5.95 25.32 -1.29
CA VAL A 71 4.74 24.48 -1.35
C VAL A 71 3.62 25.15 -0.57
N GLU A 72 3.92 25.61 0.65
CA GLU A 72 2.98 26.29 1.52
C GLU A 72 3.71 27.36 2.35
N SER A 73 3.06 28.50 2.56
CA SER A 73 3.56 29.53 3.47
C SER A 73 2.42 30.36 4.02
N ASN A 74 2.10 30.16 5.29
CA ASN A 74 1.09 30.93 6.01
C ASN A 74 1.57 31.29 7.43
N ALA A 75 0.64 31.70 8.29
CA ALA A 75 0.93 32.16 9.64
C ALA A 75 1.46 31.06 10.58
N PHE A 76 1.13 29.81 10.30
CA PHE A 76 1.36 28.66 11.19
C PHE A 76 2.33 27.63 10.62
N PHE A 77 2.59 27.68 9.31
CA PHE A 77 3.35 26.66 8.61
C PHE A 77 4.09 27.24 7.41
N HIS A 78 5.28 26.69 7.17
CA HIS A 78 6.09 26.98 6.00
C HIS A 78 6.69 25.67 5.48
N TRP A 79 6.46 25.38 4.20
CA TRP A 79 7.03 24.23 3.51
C TRP A 79 7.71 24.68 2.22
N GLN A 80 8.99 24.38 2.12
CA GLN A 80 9.82 24.64 0.96
C GLN A 80 10.48 23.34 0.48
N ARG A 81 10.61 23.20 -0.84
CA ARG A 81 11.40 22.15 -1.52
C ARG A 81 12.53 22.80 -2.29
N VAL A 82 13.71 22.19 -2.24
CA VAL A 82 14.89 22.63 -2.98
C VAL A 82 15.39 21.49 -3.84
N HIS A 83 15.28 21.65 -5.15
CA HIS A 83 15.73 20.68 -6.13
C HIS A 83 17.16 21.00 -6.56
N TRP A 84 18.00 19.98 -6.47
CA TRP A 84 19.39 20.02 -6.88
C TRP A 84 19.58 19.02 -8.01
N PRO A 85 19.59 19.50 -9.27
CA PRO A 85 19.78 18.63 -10.41
C PRO A 85 21.17 18.03 -10.39
N ASP A 86 21.27 16.77 -10.81
CA ASP A 86 22.50 16.04 -11.04
C ASP A 86 22.21 14.88 -11.99
N PRO A 87 23.10 14.55 -12.94
CA PRO A 87 22.88 13.45 -13.88
C PRO A 87 22.83 12.07 -13.20
N ASN A 88 23.52 11.89 -12.07
CA ASN A 88 23.67 10.59 -11.42
C ASN A 88 22.89 10.50 -10.11
N TRP A 89 22.93 11.58 -9.33
CA TRP A 89 22.42 11.64 -7.96
C TRP A 89 21.63 12.93 -7.70
N PRO A 90 20.54 13.17 -8.47
CA PRO A 90 19.70 14.34 -8.22
C PRO A 90 19.06 14.19 -6.84
N ARG A 91 18.86 15.32 -6.18
CA ARG A 91 18.34 15.34 -4.82
C ARG A 91 17.32 16.44 -4.62
N VAL A 92 16.35 16.17 -3.76
CA VAL A 92 15.35 17.13 -3.30
C VAL A 92 15.50 17.24 -1.79
N ILE A 93 15.60 18.47 -1.27
CA ILE A 93 15.57 18.71 0.18
C ILE A 93 14.29 19.46 0.50
N GLU A 94 13.47 18.87 1.36
CA GLU A 94 12.25 19.49 1.89
C GLU A 94 12.52 20.04 3.29
N VAL A 95 12.00 21.22 3.56
CA VAL A 95 12.01 21.84 4.89
C VAL A 95 10.58 22.24 5.23
N ARG A 96 10.05 21.65 6.31
CA ARG A 96 8.71 21.93 6.84
C ARG A 96 8.88 22.51 8.24
N ALA A 97 8.52 23.77 8.42
CA ALA A 97 8.64 24.49 9.69
C ALA A 97 7.25 24.92 10.17
N ASP A 98 6.93 24.65 11.43
CA ASP A 98 5.68 25.08 12.06
C ASP A 98 5.87 26.24 13.06
N ALA A 99 4.77 26.91 13.40
CA ALA A 99 4.79 28.05 14.33
C ALA A 99 5.10 27.65 15.78
N LEU A 100 5.09 26.35 16.10
CA LEU A 100 5.49 25.86 17.41
C LEU A 100 7.01 25.64 17.49
N GLY A 101 7.76 25.95 16.43
CA GLY A 101 9.22 25.82 16.42
C GLY A 101 9.70 24.42 16.06
N ARG A 102 8.85 23.56 15.51
CA ARG A 102 9.29 22.29 14.93
C ARG A 102 9.75 22.50 13.49
N VAL A 103 10.87 21.89 13.14
CA VAL A 103 11.40 21.84 11.77
C VAL A 103 11.66 20.39 11.38
N VAL A 104 11.03 19.95 10.31
CA VAL A 104 11.28 18.66 9.65
C VAL A 104 12.11 18.91 8.41
N VAL A 105 13.20 18.17 8.24
CA VAL A 105 14.01 18.22 7.04
C VAL A 105 14.12 16.83 6.44
N VAL A 106 13.81 16.70 5.15
CA VAL A 106 13.84 15.43 4.43
C VAL A 106 14.68 15.58 3.18
N ALA A 107 15.67 14.71 3.00
CA ALA A 107 16.41 14.59 1.75
C ALA A 107 15.90 13.37 1.00
N HIS A 108 15.63 13.55 -0.29
CA HIS A 108 15.35 12.50 -1.26
C HIS A 108 16.52 12.43 -2.23
N LEU A 109 17.10 11.25 -2.39
CA LEU A 109 18.20 10.98 -3.31
C LEU A 109 17.71 10.00 -4.37
N GLN A 110 17.81 10.35 -5.65
CA GLN A 110 17.52 9.41 -6.75
C GLN A 110 18.80 8.79 -7.28
N ARG A 111 18.72 7.56 -7.76
CA ARG A 111 19.79 6.91 -8.52
C ARG A 111 19.47 7.00 -10.01
N ASN A 112 20.17 7.84 -10.77
CA ASN A 112 20.01 7.90 -12.24
C ASN A 112 21.08 7.11 -13.00
N LEU A 113 22.00 6.46 -12.29
CA LEU A 113 22.94 5.51 -12.86
C LEU A 113 22.23 4.26 -13.40
N SER A 114 22.79 3.65 -14.45
CA SER A 114 22.24 2.44 -15.05
C SER A 114 22.29 1.25 -14.07
N GLY A 115 21.26 0.41 -14.18
CA GLY A 115 21.17 -0.84 -13.44
C GLY A 115 20.95 -0.71 -11.93
N ASP A 116 20.71 -1.86 -11.32
CA ASP A 116 20.50 -1.99 -9.89
C ASP A 116 21.82 -1.88 -9.12
N GLY A 117 21.76 -1.24 -7.95
CA GLY A 117 22.94 -1.00 -7.13
C GLY A 117 22.61 -0.86 -5.66
N ARG A 118 23.46 -0.12 -4.94
CA ARG A 118 23.34 0.14 -3.51
C ARG A 118 23.32 1.64 -3.23
N VAL A 119 22.69 2.02 -2.13
CA VAL A 119 22.73 3.41 -1.64
C VAL A 119 24.16 3.72 -1.21
N PRO A 120 24.72 4.87 -1.61
CA PRO A 120 26.00 5.34 -1.08
C PRO A 120 25.85 5.75 0.39
N ASP A 121 26.93 6.27 0.98
CA ASP A 121 26.86 7.01 2.23
C ASP A 121 25.78 8.11 2.14
N PHE A 122 24.75 7.98 2.98
CA PHE A 122 23.57 8.83 2.92
C PHE A 122 23.05 9.17 4.32
N GLY A 123 22.77 10.45 4.58
CA GLY A 123 22.36 10.91 5.91
C GLY A 123 22.54 12.40 6.15
N TRP A 124 22.70 12.79 7.42
CA TRP A 124 22.80 14.18 7.85
C TRP A 124 23.96 14.36 8.84
N GLU A 125 24.71 15.44 8.68
CA GLU A 125 25.63 15.96 9.69
C GLU A 125 25.07 17.30 10.19
N ILE A 126 25.00 17.44 11.51
CA ILE A 126 24.41 18.58 12.21
C ILE A 126 25.43 19.06 13.25
N GLU A 127 25.75 20.35 13.20
CA GLU A 127 26.68 21.01 14.12
C GLU A 127 25.97 22.11 14.89
N THR A 128 26.29 22.24 16.18
CA THR A 128 25.79 23.31 17.04
C THR A 128 26.73 23.61 18.20
N ARG A 129 26.60 24.81 18.79
CA ARG A 129 27.29 25.18 20.03
C ARG A 129 26.49 24.84 21.28
N ALA A 130 25.30 24.27 21.12
CA ALA A 130 24.42 23.87 22.19
C ALA A 130 25.06 22.87 23.16
N SER A 131 24.93 23.16 24.46
CA SER A 131 25.37 22.33 25.58
C SER A 131 24.50 22.62 26.80
N PRO A 132 24.27 21.66 27.72
CA PRO A 132 24.65 20.24 27.65
C PRO A 132 23.77 19.46 26.67
N ALA A 133 24.23 18.27 26.24
CA ALA A 133 23.49 17.36 25.37
C ALA A 133 23.48 15.93 25.91
N THR A 134 22.39 15.20 25.68
CA THR A 134 22.19 13.81 26.10
C THR A 134 21.54 13.00 24.98
N LEU A 135 22.13 11.86 24.64
CA LEU A 135 21.55 10.90 23.71
C LEU A 135 20.68 9.91 24.50
N ARG A 136 19.39 9.87 24.17
CA ARG A 136 18.41 8.92 24.74
C ARG A 136 18.19 7.76 23.76
N THR A 137 18.38 6.54 24.22
CA THR A 137 18.25 5.29 23.43
C THR A 137 17.38 4.30 24.20
N GLY A 138 16.11 4.14 23.79
CA GLY A 138 15.15 3.36 24.55
C GLY A 138 15.02 3.83 26.01
N ARG A 139 15.45 3.00 26.96
CA ARG A 139 15.44 3.33 28.42
C ARG A 139 16.76 3.92 28.93
N SER A 140 17.77 4.02 28.08
CA SER A 140 19.10 4.52 28.44
C SER A 140 19.27 5.99 28.06
N ALA A 141 20.06 6.71 28.83
CA ALA A 141 20.46 8.09 28.54
C ALA A 141 21.97 8.24 28.76
N VAL A 142 22.68 8.79 27.78
CA VAL A 142 24.12 8.97 27.81
C VAL A 142 24.44 10.44 27.58
N ALA A 143 25.13 11.07 28.54
CA ALA A 143 25.62 12.43 28.39
C ALA A 143 26.66 12.48 27.27
N VAL A 144 26.53 13.47 26.37
CA VAL A 144 27.47 13.65 25.27
C VAL A 144 28.76 14.27 25.81
N SER A 145 29.89 13.70 25.40
CA SER A 145 31.23 14.18 25.77
C SER A 145 32.18 14.12 24.55
N GLY A 146 33.49 14.19 24.78
CA GLY A 146 34.50 14.05 23.71
C GLY A 146 34.55 12.66 23.08
N SER A 147 34.01 11.62 23.73
CA SER A 147 33.89 10.28 23.14
C SER A 147 32.63 10.18 22.26
N ILE A 148 32.72 9.35 21.21
CA ILE A 148 31.60 9.15 20.27
C ILE A 148 30.56 8.23 20.90
N GLY A 149 29.40 8.79 21.25
CA GLY A 149 28.19 8.03 21.53
C GLY A 149 27.57 7.49 20.24
N ARG A 150 27.06 6.26 20.26
CA ARG A 150 26.47 5.60 19.09
C ARG A 150 25.11 4.96 19.40
N HIS A 151 24.23 4.96 18.41
CA HIS A 151 22.97 4.21 18.41
C HIS A 151 22.75 3.55 17.05
N PHE A 152 22.33 2.29 17.00
CA PHE A 152 22.06 1.55 15.77
C PHE A 152 20.58 1.20 15.66
N PHE A 153 19.98 1.38 14.48
CA PHE A 153 18.55 1.13 14.27
C PHE A 153 18.21 -0.32 13.89
N GLN A 154 19.19 -1.20 13.75
CA GLN A 154 19.02 -2.57 13.24
C GLN A 154 17.98 -3.41 14.01
N HIS A 155 17.76 -3.11 15.29
CA HIS A 155 16.80 -3.79 16.16
C HIS A 155 15.48 -3.03 16.35
N GLY A 156 15.21 -2.01 15.53
CA GLY A 156 13.95 -1.25 15.58
C GLY A 156 13.80 -0.32 16.79
N GLN A 157 14.89 -0.02 17.50
CA GLN A 157 14.88 0.92 18.61
C GLN A 157 15.06 2.36 18.13
N SER A 158 14.21 3.28 18.60
CA SER A 158 14.34 4.72 18.34
C SER A 158 15.37 5.37 19.27
N CYS A 159 15.88 6.54 18.86
CA CYS A 159 16.71 7.40 19.70
C CYS A 159 16.33 8.87 19.52
N ALA A 160 16.71 9.70 20.48
CA ALA A 160 16.58 11.14 20.41
C ALA A 160 17.77 11.82 21.09
N LEU A 161 18.27 12.90 20.49
CA LEU A 161 19.24 13.79 21.12
C LEU A 161 18.48 14.94 21.79
N VAL A 162 18.65 15.15 23.09
CA VAL A 162 18.16 16.35 23.78
C VAL A 162 19.33 17.27 24.10
N PHE A 163 19.15 18.58 23.97
CA PHE A 163 20.22 19.56 24.18
C PHE A 163 19.70 20.88 24.74
N GLU A 164 20.64 21.74 25.20
CA GLU A 164 20.34 23.02 25.87
C GLU A 164 19.43 22.84 27.09
N GLY A 165 19.83 21.97 28.02
CA GLY A 165 19.03 21.73 29.23
C GLY A 165 17.65 21.14 28.93
N GLU A 166 17.57 20.28 27.91
CA GLU A 166 16.31 19.69 27.41
C GLU A 166 15.34 20.71 26.80
N ARG A 167 15.82 21.86 26.32
CA ARG A 167 14.98 22.78 25.54
C ARG A 167 14.62 22.21 24.18
N TRP A 168 15.55 21.51 23.53
CA TRP A 168 15.40 21.03 22.15
C TRP A 168 15.65 19.53 22.04
N ARG A 169 15.06 18.93 20.99
CA ARG A 169 15.20 17.52 20.64
C ARG A 169 15.48 17.35 19.14
N ILE A 170 16.39 16.44 18.78
CA ILE A 170 16.58 15.90 17.42
C ILE A 170 16.13 14.43 17.39
N GLU A 171 15.32 14.06 16.40
CA GLU A 171 14.80 12.70 16.23
C GLU A 171 14.67 12.27 14.75
N HIS A 172 14.51 10.96 14.54
CA HIS A 172 14.36 10.34 13.21
C HIS A 172 13.15 9.38 13.19
N PRO A 173 11.93 9.90 12.91
CA PRO A 173 10.69 9.13 13.11
C PRO A 173 10.61 7.80 12.34
N THR A 174 11.31 7.65 11.22
CA THR A 174 11.22 6.43 10.38
C THR A 174 12.44 5.51 10.53
N ALA A 175 13.53 5.97 11.16
CA ALA A 175 14.81 5.25 11.16
C ALA A 175 14.73 3.85 11.78
N ALA A 176 14.00 3.71 12.89
CA ALA A 176 13.75 2.42 13.54
C ALA A 176 13.02 1.42 12.63
N LEU A 177 12.02 1.89 11.88
CA LEU A 177 11.22 1.05 10.99
C LEU A 177 12.02 0.60 9.76
N LYS A 178 12.97 1.41 9.34
CA LYS A 178 13.89 1.14 8.24
C LYS A 178 15.02 0.15 8.58
N ARG A 179 15.24 -0.17 9.87
CA ARG A 179 16.19 -1.18 10.38
C ARG A 179 17.63 -1.10 9.84
N ARG A 180 18.07 0.09 9.45
CA ARG A 180 19.43 0.38 8.93
C ARG A 180 19.92 1.72 9.44
N GLY A 181 21.21 1.92 9.38
CA GLY A 181 21.85 3.16 9.75
C GLY A 181 22.07 3.30 11.25
N ARG A 182 22.65 4.44 11.61
CA ARG A 182 23.09 4.74 12.96
C ARG A 182 23.13 6.25 13.23
N VAL A 183 23.20 6.59 14.50
CA VAL A 183 23.51 7.93 14.99
C VAL A 183 24.88 7.91 15.66
N GLU A 184 25.66 8.95 15.45
CA GLU A 184 26.93 9.22 16.10
C GLU A 184 26.89 10.64 16.68
N VAL A 185 27.31 10.81 17.93
CA VAL A 185 27.29 12.12 18.60
C VAL A 185 28.52 12.30 19.48
N HIS A 186 29.14 13.48 19.41
CA HIS A 186 30.31 13.85 20.22
C HIS A 186 30.47 15.37 20.29
N THR A 187 31.32 15.86 21.20
CA THR A 187 31.82 17.24 21.18
C THR A 187 33.13 17.32 20.39
N ASN A 188 33.24 18.27 19.47
CA ASN A 188 34.47 18.56 18.75
C ASN A 188 35.49 19.30 19.64
N ALA A 189 36.71 19.51 19.11
CA ALA A 189 37.80 20.16 19.84
C ALA A 189 37.48 21.61 20.28
N ALA A 190 36.57 22.29 19.59
CA ALA A 190 36.10 23.64 19.94
C ALA A 190 34.91 23.63 20.92
N GLY A 191 34.56 22.46 21.49
CA GLY A 191 33.44 22.28 22.40
C GLY A 191 32.06 22.31 21.74
N GLY A 192 31.98 22.34 20.41
CA GLY A 192 30.74 22.27 19.66
C GLY A 192 30.22 20.83 19.54
N LEU A 193 28.91 20.65 19.64
CA LEU A 193 28.24 19.38 19.43
C LEU A 193 28.21 19.04 17.94
N VAL A 194 28.63 17.82 17.60
CA VAL A 194 28.52 17.23 16.27
C VAL A 194 27.63 16.00 16.37
N TYR A 195 26.54 16.00 15.59
CA TYR A 195 25.58 14.92 15.49
C TYR A 195 25.53 14.44 14.04
N ARG A 196 25.76 13.15 13.82
CA ARG A 196 25.63 12.51 12.51
C ARG A 196 24.55 11.46 12.56
N TYR A 197 23.61 11.55 11.64
CA TYR A 197 22.69 10.47 11.33
C TYR A 197 23.08 9.87 9.99
N TRP A 198 23.49 8.61 10.02
CA TRP A 198 23.65 7.80 8.82
C TRP A 198 22.33 7.08 8.59
N ARG A 199 21.59 7.44 7.53
CA ARG A 199 20.47 6.62 7.06
C ARG A 199 20.97 5.25 6.63
N CYS A 200 22.14 5.23 6.00
CA CYS A 200 22.98 4.07 5.76
C CYS A 200 24.41 4.51 5.43
N THR A 201 25.38 3.64 5.67
CA THR A 201 26.70 3.70 5.01
C THR A 201 26.76 2.75 3.82
N ALA A 202 27.67 2.97 2.88
CA ALA A 202 27.85 2.12 1.70
C ALA A 202 28.04 0.64 2.06
N ASP A 203 28.76 0.37 3.16
CA ASP A 203 29.01 -0.99 3.68
C ASP A 203 27.74 -1.73 4.13
N GLU A 204 26.66 -1.02 4.45
CA GLU A 204 25.38 -1.65 4.81
C GLU A 204 24.65 -2.22 3.59
N ARG A 205 25.12 -1.90 2.37
CA ARG A 205 24.59 -2.42 1.10
C ARG A 205 23.06 -2.33 1.01
N VAL A 206 22.49 -1.18 1.38
CA VAL A 206 21.05 -0.92 1.23
C VAL A 206 20.67 -0.94 -0.27
N PRO A 207 19.66 -1.72 -0.71
CA PRO A 207 19.23 -1.79 -2.11
C PRO A 207 18.86 -0.42 -2.72
N MET A 208 19.23 -0.16 -3.97
CA MET A 208 18.75 1.01 -4.71
C MET A 208 18.74 0.75 -6.21
N GLN A 209 17.54 0.77 -6.80
CA GLN A 209 17.35 0.48 -8.21
C GLN A 209 17.54 1.72 -9.07
N GLN A 210 17.85 1.52 -10.35
CA GLN A 210 17.88 2.63 -11.32
C GLN A 210 16.56 3.39 -11.27
N ALA A 211 16.61 4.72 -11.27
CA ALA A 211 15.52 5.68 -11.16
C ALA A 211 14.69 5.62 -9.85
N ALA A 212 15.05 4.79 -8.87
CA ALA A 212 14.39 4.76 -7.56
C ALA A 212 14.92 5.87 -6.64
N TRP A 213 14.11 6.25 -5.65
CA TRP A 213 14.43 7.23 -4.61
C TRP A 213 14.72 6.56 -3.27
N ARG A 214 15.53 7.22 -2.45
CA ARG A 214 15.70 6.92 -1.04
C ARG A 214 15.64 8.19 -0.22
N ARG A 215 15.07 8.10 0.99
CA ARG A 215 14.88 9.25 1.88
C ARG A 215 15.61 9.16 3.21
N ALA A 216 16.14 10.27 3.67
CA ALA A 216 16.72 10.47 4.99
C ALA A 216 16.14 11.73 5.62
N GLU A 217 15.54 11.59 6.80
CA GLU A 217 14.91 12.70 7.51
C GLU A 217 15.57 12.97 8.86
N PHE A 218 15.41 14.19 9.37
CA PHE A 218 15.51 14.50 10.79
C PHE A 218 14.46 15.53 11.18
N VAL A 219 14.11 15.54 12.47
CA VAL A 219 13.18 16.50 13.06
C VAL A 219 13.89 17.20 14.20
N VAL A 220 13.79 18.53 14.24
CA VAL A 220 14.19 19.36 15.38
C VAL A 220 12.94 19.97 15.97
N SER A 221 12.74 19.86 17.28
CA SER A 221 11.56 20.40 17.96
C SER A 221 11.87 20.81 19.40
N PRO A 222 11.08 21.72 19.99
CA PRO A 222 11.09 21.91 21.43
C PRO A 222 10.85 20.56 22.13
N ALA A 223 11.66 20.25 23.14
CA ALA A 223 11.68 18.89 23.67
C ALA A 223 10.39 18.52 24.38
N ASP A 224 9.63 19.51 24.87
CA ASP A 224 8.32 19.38 25.51
C ASP A 224 7.21 18.93 24.55
N GLN A 225 7.38 19.05 23.23
CA GLN A 225 6.41 18.59 22.25
C GLN A 225 6.43 17.08 22.05
N ALA A 226 5.25 16.54 21.70
CA ALA A 226 5.09 15.15 21.31
C ALA A 226 5.93 14.82 20.04
N PRO A 227 6.57 13.64 19.99
CA PRO A 227 7.26 13.14 18.80
C PRO A 227 6.34 13.03 17.59
N LEU A 228 6.91 13.19 16.39
CA LEU A 228 6.19 12.91 15.15
C LEU A 228 6.08 11.41 14.88
N THR A 229 5.03 11.01 14.17
CA THR A 229 4.88 9.64 13.64
C THR A 229 5.70 9.44 12.36
N ALA A 230 5.70 8.24 11.82
CA ALA A 230 6.46 7.90 10.62
C ALA A 230 5.96 8.56 9.33
N THR A 231 4.73 9.10 9.34
CA THR A 231 4.19 9.98 8.28
C THR A 231 4.66 11.43 8.43
N LEU A 232 5.52 11.72 9.42
CA LEU A 232 6.02 13.06 9.74
C LEU A 232 4.91 14.03 10.16
N GLU A 233 3.88 13.46 10.79
CA GLU A 233 2.74 14.19 11.36
C GLU A 233 2.78 14.13 12.88
N THR A 234 2.09 15.07 13.52
CA THR A 234 1.94 15.04 14.98
C THR A 234 1.20 13.77 15.42
N SER A 235 1.55 13.23 16.59
CA SER A 235 0.80 12.15 17.23
C SER A 235 -0.61 12.57 17.69
N HIS A 236 -0.90 13.88 17.77
CA HIS A 236 -2.26 14.36 17.97
C HIS A 236 -3.13 14.03 16.74
N GLU A 237 -4.40 13.76 16.97
CA GLU A 237 -5.36 13.34 15.94
C GLU A 237 -6.38 14.43 15.70
N VAL A 238 -6.63 14.75 14.44
CA VAL A 238 -7.81 15.52 14.06
C VAL A 238 -8.76 14.57 13.37
N GLN A 239 -9.90 14.31 14.00
CA GLN A 239 -10.96 13.51 13.41
C GLN A 239 -11.90 14.41 12.63
N CYS A 240 -12.07 14.04 11.37
CA CYS A 240 -13.15 14.51 10.52
C CYS A 240 -14.36 13.57 10.71
N ASP A 241 -15.57 14.10 10.71
CA ASP A 241 -16.77 13.25 10.69
C ASP A 241 -16.76 12.44 9.38
N TRP A 242 -16.99 11.13 9.47
CA TRP A 242 -16.98 10.25 8.30
C TRP A 242 -17.95 10.71 7.21
N ARG A 243 -19.03 11.42 7.59
CA ARG A 243 -20.01 11.97 6.63
C ARG A 243 -19.41 12.98 5.66
N LEU A 244 -18.38 13.73 6.07
CA LEU A 244 -17.71 14.67 5.19
C LEU A 244 -16.91 13.93 4.11
N TRP A 245 -16.24 12.83 4.50
CA TRP A 245 -15.56 11.96 3.54
C TRP A 245 -16.55 11.22 2.63
N ASP A 246 -17.70 10.81 3.16
CA ASP A 246 -18.75 10.18 2.36
C ASP A 246 -19.36 11.15 1.34
N GLU A 247 -19.55 12.43 1.70
CA GLU A 247 -20.02 13.46 0.77
C GLU A 247 -19.06 13.64 -0.42
N LEU A 248 -17.75 13.61 -0.16
CA LEU A 248 -16.71 13.80 -1.19
C LEU A 248 -16.46 12.55 -2.04
N TYR A 249 -16.41 11.38 -1.40
CA TYR A 249 -15.89 10.15 -2.02
C TYR A 249 -16.87 8.97 -2.03
N ALA A 250 -18.06 9.13 -1.45
CA ALA A 250 -19.09 8.10 -1.34
C ALA A 250 -18.59 6.79 -0.71
N CYS A 251 -17.79 6.92 0.36
CA CYS A 251 -17.20 5.77 1.06
C CYS A 251 -18.23 4.98 1.90
N GLY A 252 -19.41 5.53 2.15
CA GLY A 252 -20.49 4.95 2.95
C GLY A 252 -20.30 5.07 4.46
N PRO A 253 -21.32 4.71 5.27
CA PRO A 253 -21.25 4.75 6.72
C PRO A 253 -20.33 3.66 7.30
N PRO A 254 -19.80 3.85 8.53
CA PRO A 254 -19.16 2.79 9.27
C PRO A 254 -20.14 1.63 9.52
N LEU A 255 -19.60 0.40 9.47
CA LEU A 255 -20.38 -0.81 9.67
C LEU A 255 -20.85 -0.93 11.14
N ASN A 256 -22.16 -0.96 11.38
CA ASN A 256 -22.71 -1.17 12.71
C ASN A 256 -22.80 -2.67 13.04
N LEU A 257 -21.99 -3.13 14.01
CA LEU A 257 -21.93 -4.52 14.48
C LEU A 257 -22.14 -4.64 15.99
N SER A 258 -22.83 -3.68 16.63
CA SER A 258 -23.07 -3.71 18.08
C SER A 258 -23.70 -5.02 18.55
N ASP A 259 -24.61 -5.56 17.75
CA ASP A 259 -25.36 -6.79 18.07
C ASP A 259 -24.66 -8.06 17.56
N GLN A 260 -23.47 -7.92 16.95
CA GLN A 260 -22.73 -9.01 16.31
C GLN A 260 -21.24 -9.00 16.70
N PRO A 261 -20.92 -9.26 17.98
CA PRO A 261 -19.57 -9.11 18.52
C PRO A 261 -18.51 -9.96 17.80
N VAL A 262 -18.89 -11.16 17.34
CA VAL A 262 -18.00 -12.06 16.59
C VAL A 262 -17.61 -11.46 15.23
N LEU A 263 -18.56 -10.82 14.53
CA LEU A 263 -18.27 -10.13 13.27
C LEU A 263 -17.40 -8.89 13.52
N ALA A 264 -17.68 -8.15 14.59
CA ALA A 264 -16.88 -6.98 14.96
C ALA A 264 -15.43 -7.36 15.28
N GLU A 265 -15.22 -8.52 15.92
CA GLU A 265 -13.89 -9.04 16.19
C GLU A 265 -13.16 -9.50 14.92
N LEU A 266 -13.86 -10.13 13.97
CA LEU A 266 -13.28 -10.48 12.67
C LEU A 266 -12.85 -9.22 11.89
N VAL A 267 -13.65 -8.15 11.91
CA VAL A 267 -13.28 -6.85 11.30
C VAL A 267 -12.03 -6.28 11.97
N ARG A 268 -11.96 -6.24 13.31
CA ARG A 268 -10.74 -5.80 14.02
C ARG A 268 -9.52 -6.65 13.69
N TYR A 269 -9.69 -7.95 13.53
CA TYR A 269 -8.62 -8.85 13.09
C TYR A 269 -8.11 -8.45 11.70
N HIS A 270 -9.02 -8.18 10.75
CA HIS A 270 -8.64 -7.71 9.40
C HIS A 270 -7.93 -6.35 9.44
N HIS A 271 -8.40 -5.39 10.24
CA HIS A 271 -7.70 -4.09 10.41
C HIS A 271 -6.27 -4.30 10.92
N GLY A 272 -6.10 -5.14 11.94
CA GLY A 272 -4.78 -5.53 12.44
C GLY A 272 -3.94 -6.22 11.37
N ALA A 273 -4.53 -7.11 10.58
CA ALA A 273 -3.83 -7.83 9.52
C ALA A 273 -3.35 -6.91 8.40
N ILE A 274 -4.14 -5.89 8.02
CA ILE A 274 -3.73 -4.85 7.06
C ILE A 274 -2.50 -4.10 7.59
N VAL A 275 -2.53 -3.63 8.84
CA VAL A 275 -1.37 -2.91 9.41
C VAL A 275 -0.13 -3.81 9.49
N ARG A 276 -0.28 -5.08 9.90
CA ARG A 276 0.83 -6.04 9.97
C ARG A 276 1.31 -6.53 8.59
N SER A 277 0.59 -6.25 7.52
CA SER A 277 1.05 -6.55 6.15
C SER A 277 2.06 -5.51 5.63
N MET A 278 2.25 -4.40 6.33
CA MET A 278 3.26 -3.41 6.00
C MET A 278 4.67 -3.93 6.33
N ALA A 279 5.57 -3.85 5.36
CA ALA A 279 6.96 -4.24 5.49
C ALA A 279 7.78 -3.21 6.30
N VAL A 280 8.88 -3.70 6.84
CA VAL A 280 9.92 -2.96 7.56
C VAL A 280 11.28 -3.25 6.92
N GLY A 281 12.32 -2.50 7.29
CA GLY A 281 13.64 -2.66 6.70
C GLY A 281 13.79 -1.92 5.37
N ASP A 282 14.44 -2.56 4.39
CA ASP A 282 14.83 -1.91 3.13
C ASP A 282 13.65 -1.65 2.18
N ASP A 283 12.51 -2.31 2.36
CA ASP A 283 11.27 -2.10 1.61
C ASP A 283 10.17 -1.49 2.50
N TRP A 284 10.56 -0.79 3.58
CA TRP A 284 9.66 -0.20 4.55
C TRP A 284 8.54 0.63 3.90
N GLY A 285 7.32 0.46 4.42
CA GLY A 285 6.10 1.13 3.96
C GLY A 285 5.34 0.34 2.89
N ASN A 286 5.97 -0.61 2.19
CA ASN A 286 5.27 -1.45 1.23
C ASN A 286 4.26 -2.36 1.94
N VAL A 287 3.03 -2.48 1.42
CA VAL A 287 2.05 -3.44 1.91
C VAL A 287 2.14 -4.72 1.06
N THR A 288 2.56 -5.82 1.69
CA THR A 288 2.85 -7.09 1.03
C THR A 288 1.94 -8.20 1.56
N SER A 289 2.41 -9.44 1.65
CA SER A 289 1.64 -10.54 2.20
C SER A 289 1.61 -10.50 3.73
N TYR A 290 0.41 -10.64 4.30
CA TYR A 290 0.21 -10.90 5.72
C TYR A 290 0.53 -12.35 6.06
N THR A 291 1.16 -12.56 7.22
CA THR A 291 1.34 -13.88 7.84
C THR A 291 1.02 -13.82 9.33
N ASP A 292 0.20 -14.74 9.86
CA ASP A 292 -0.23 -14.74 11.26
C ASP A 292 0.93 -14.88 12.26
N SER A 293 2.01 -15.57 11.88
CA SER A 293 3.21 -15.74 12.70
C SER A 293 4.21 -14.59 12.59
N GLN A 294 3.91 -13.53 11.83
CA GLN A 294 4.79 -12.39 11.62
C GLN A 294 4.16 -11.09 12.10
N GLU A 295 5.00 -10.22 12.66
CA GLU A 295 4.62 -8.88 13.12
C GLU A 295 4.48 -7.88 11.96
N HIS A 296 5.20 -8.12 10.86
CA HIS A 296 5.28 -7.25 9.70
C HIS A 296 5.21 -8.06 8.41
N GLY A 297 4.94 -7.36 7.29
CA GLY A 297 4.86 -7.96 5.97
C GLY A 297 6.18 -8.59 5.53
N ALA A 298 6.08 -9.67 4.77
CA ALA A 298 7.24 -10.31 4.16
C ALA A 298 7.87 -9.40 3.07
N ALA A 299 9.12 -9.66 2.71
CA ALA A 299 9.77 -8.96 1.60
C ALA A 299 9.05 -9.18 0.25
N PHE A 300 8.36 -10.31 0.08
CA PHE A 300 7.68 -10.65 -1.17
C PHE A 300 6.16 -10.61 -1.02
N GLY A 301 5.50 -10.01 -2.00
CA GLY A 301 4.05 -9.90 -2.08
C GLY A 301 3.60 -9.22 -3.37
N MET A 302 2.28 -9.15 -3.55
CA MET A 302 1.67 -8.42 -4.65
C MET A 302 1.65 -6.93 -4.32
N ASN A 303 2.69 -6.21 -4.74
CA ASN A 303 2.75 -4.75 -4.60
C ASN A 303 1.94 -4.09 -5.72
N ARG A 304 0.64 -3.87 -5.48
CA ARG A 304 -0.26 -3.18 -6.39
C ARG A 304 -1.11 -2.16 -5.63
N LEU A 305 -1.02 -0.90 -6.04
CA LEU A 305 -1.60 0.22 -5.29
C LEU A 305 -3.14 0.27 -5.36
N ASN A 306 -3.77 -0.48 -6.26
CA ASN A 306 -5.24 -0.50 -6.44
C ASN A 306 -6.02 -0.96 -5.20
N HIS A 307 -5.37 -1.55 -4.20
CA HIS A 307 -5.99 -1.91 -2.93
C HIS A 307 -5.90 -0.78 -1.88
N CYS A 308 -4.99 0.17 -2.07
CA CYS A 308 -4.75 1.28 -1.14
C CYS A 308 -5.97 2.19 -0.93
N PRO A 309 -6.78 2.56 -1.96
CA PRO A 309 -7.96 3.39 -1.75
C PRO A 309 -8.95 2.79 -0.75
N SER A 310 -9.14 1.47 -0.78
CA SER A 310 -10.03 0.78 0.16
C SER A 310 -9.55 0.85 1.61
N ILE A 311 -8.24 0.94 1.83
CA ILE A 311 -7.65 1.13 3.18
C ILE A 311 -7.91 2.56 3.67
N LEU A 312 -7.71 3.57 2.80
CA LEU A 312 -8.01 4.98 3.13
C LEU A 312 -9.49 5.16 3.46
N GLU A 313 -10.37 4.65 2.62
CA GLU A 313 -11.82 4.74 2.84
C GLU A 313 -12.26 4.07 4.14
N GLU A 314 -11.68 2.92 4.49
CA GLU A 314 -11.95 2.28 5.78
C GLU A 314 -11.40 3.09 6.96
N ALA A 315 -10.23 3.71 6.81
CA ALA A 315 -9.69 4.61 7.80
C ALA A 315 -10.60 5.83 8.02
N TRP A 316 -11.20 6.38 6.96
CA TRP A 316 -12.15 7.49 7.04
C TRP A 316 -13.46 7.10 7.73
N ARG A 317 -14.02 5.93 7.39
CA ARG A 317 -15.24 5.41 8.01
C ARG A 317 -15.06 5.19 9.51
N THR A 318 -13.92 4.61 9.90
CA THR A 318 -13.70 4.13 11.27
C THR A 318 -12.94 5.12 12.16
N GLY A 319 -12.22 6.07 11.56
CA GLY A 319 -11.25 6.91 12.24
C GLY A 319 -10.00 6.15 12.71
N ASP A 320 -9.72 4.94 12.21
CA ASP A 320 -8.52 4.19 12.58
C ASP A 320 -7.27 4.78 11.91
N ARG A 321 -6.54 5.57 12.69
CA ARG A 321 -5.28 6.21 12.27
C ARG A 321 -4.25 5.22 11.72
N ARG A 322 -4.21 3.98 12.22
CA ARG A 322 -3.19 3.00 11.79
C ARG A 322 -3.42 2.56 10.35
N LEU A 323 -4.67 2.44 9.93
CA LEU A 323 -5.02 2.15 8.54
C LEU A 323 -4.64 3.31 7.62
N ARG A 324 -4.96 4.55 8.04
CA ARG A 324 -4.55 5.77 7.33
C ARG A 324 -3.04 5.82 7.15
N GLU A 325 -2.29 5.66 8.22
CA GLU A 325 -0.82 5.68 8.17
C GLU A 325 -0.27 4.56 7.29
N ALA A 326 -0.80 3.33 7.37
CA ALA A 326 -0.37 2.25 6.49
C ALA A 326 -0.60 2.57 5.00
N ALA A 327 -1.74 3.17 4.65
CA ALA A 327 -2.03 3.57 3.27
C ALA A 327 -1.12 4.70 2.76
N LEU A 328 -0.90 5.74 3.58
CA LEU A 328 0.00 6.85 3.23
C LEU A 328 1.45 6.39 3.07
N LEU A 329 1.91 5.51 3.97
CA LEU A 329 3.25 4.93 3.90
C LEU A 329 3.42 3.99 2.69
N TRP A 330 2.35 3.31 2.28
CA TRP A 330 2.36 2.54 1.03
C TRP A 330 2.50 3.45 -0.19
N CYS A 331 1.76 4.56 -0.25
CA CYS A 331 1.93 5.55 -1.32
C CYS A 331 3.36 6.11 -1.35
N ASP A 332 3.92 6.46 -0.20
CA ASP A 332 5.32 6.90 -0.06
C ASP A 332 6.32 5.87 -0.60
N ASN A 333 6.19 4.60 -0.20
CA ASN A 333 7.03 3.51 -0.69
C ASN A 333 6.86 3.30 -2.21
N PHE A 334 5.61 3.34 -2.68
CA PHE A 334 5.28 3.11 -4.07
C PHE A 334 5.87 4.20 -4.97
N HIS A 335 5.74 5.48 -4.57
CA HIS A 335 6.42 6.61 -5.20
C HIS A 335 7.92 6.37 -5.27
N ASP A 336 8.56 6.03 -4.15
CA ASP A 336 10.03 5.98 -4.08
C ASP A 336 10.60 4.78 -4.83
N LEU A 337 9.98 3.60 -4.74
CA LEU A 337 10.58 2.34 -5.17
C LEU A 337 9.86 1.65 -6.33
N THR A 338 8.57 1.94 -6.55
CA THR A 338 7.74 1.15 -7.46
C THR A 338 7.39 1.85 -8.76
N ILE A 339 7.28 3.19 -8.76
CA ILE A 339 7.16 3.95 -10.00
C ILE A 339 8.49 3.90 -10.78
N TRP A 340 8.40 3.70 -12.10
CA TRP A 340 9.51 3.92 -13.01
C TRP A 340 9.63 5.41 -13.32
N TRP A 341 10.63 6.07 -12.74
CA TRP A 341 10.88 7.50 -12.98
C TRP A 341 11.80 7.79 -14.18
N GLY A 342 12.37 6.75 -14.78
CA GLY A 342 13.26 6.84 -15.92
C GLY A 342 12.51 7.09 -17.24
N LYS A 343 13.25 7.46 -18.28
CA LYS A 343 12.73 7.59 -19.65
C LYS A 343 12.91 6.27 -20.42
N PRO A 344 12.08 5.99 -21.45
CA PRO A 344 10.93 6.78 -21.91
C PRO A 344 9.64 6.54 -21.10
N GLN A 345 9.53 5.43 -20.36
CA GLN A 345 8.28 4.95 -19.76
C GLN A 345 7.89 5.61 -18.41
N ARG A 346 8.25 6.88 -18.19
CA ARG A 346 8.10 7.56 -16.89
C ARG A 346 6.65 7.48 -16.40
N GLY A 347 6.46 7.16 -15.12
CA GLY A 347 5.14 7.08 -14.48
C GLY A 347 4.55 5.66 -14.47
N GLY A 348 5.01 4.78 -15.36
CA GLY A 348 4.59 3.40 -15.35
C GLY A 348 5.07 2.63 -14.12
N THR A 349 4.33 1.59 -13.75
CA THR A 349 4.63 0.77 -12.56
C THR A 349 5.59 -0.36 -12.90
N ARG A 350 6.62 -0.56 -12.09
CA ARG A 350 7.55 -1.69 -12.26
C ARG A 350 6.88 -3.01 -11.96
N TYR A 351 7.35 -4.09 -12.60
CA TYR A 351 6.99 -5.43 -12.14
C TYR A 351 7.53 -5.65 -10.74
N ASN A 352 6.71 -6.21 -9.85
CA ASN A 352 7.00 -6.28 -8.42
C ASN A 352 8.16 -7.20 -8.05
N ASN A 353 8.45 -8.26 -8.82
CA ASN A 353 9.50 -9.21 -8.44
C ASN A 353 10.27 -9.76 -9.64
N VAL A 354 11.54 -9.39 -9.79
CA VAL A 354 12.39 -9.87 -10.90
C VAL A 354 12.71 -11.36 -10.82
N ILE A 355 12.66 -11.98 -9.63
CA ILE A 355 12.83 -13.45 -9.48
C ILE A 355 11.71 -14.19 -10.19
N ALA A 356 10.47 -13.69 -10.07
CA ALA A 356 9.32 -14.25 -10.77
C ALA A 356 9.41 -14.06 -12.31
N GLN A 357 10.31 -13.21 -12.79
CA GLN A 357 10.66 -13.07 -14.21
C GLN A 357 11.90 -13.88 -14.60
N GLY A 358 12.38 -14.78 -13.73
CA GLY A 358 13.58 -15.59 -13.98
C GLY A 358 14.89 -14.82 -13.94
N ARG A 359 14.92 -13.61 -13.34
CA ARG A 359 16.14 -12.81 -13.18
C ARG A 359 16.70 -12.95 -11.76
N THR A 360 18.02 -12.97 -11.65
CA THR A 360 18.71 -13.02 -10.35
C THR A 360 18.90 -11.60 -9.81
N PRO A 361 18.49 -11.31 -8.56
CA PRO A 361 18.80 -10.05 -7.90
C PRO A 361 20.31 -9.83 -7.76
N PRO A 362 20.77 -8.57 -7.62
CA PRO A 362 22.16 -8.30 -7.31
C PRO A 362 22.58 -9.00 -6.01
N ASP A 363 23.69 -9.75 -6.07
CA ASP A 363 24.24 -10.54 -4.96
C ASP A 363 23.31 -11.67 -4.45
N ASP A 364 22.30 -12.08 -5.25
CA ASP A 364 21.22 -12.99 -4.83
C ASP A 364 20.51 -12.51 -3.54
N ASP A 365 20.40 -11.19 -3.35
CA ASP A 365 19.69 -10.62 -2.20
C ASP A 365 18.18 -10.87 -2.30
N ARG A 366 17.69 -11.78 -1.46
CA ARG A 366 16.28 -12.14 -1.33
C ARG A 366 15.57 -11.50 -0.14
N THR A 367 16.21 -10.52 0.50
CA THR A 367 15.62 -9.80 1.65
C THR A 367 14.87 -8.54 1.24
N TYR A 368 14.93 -8.19 -0.04
CA TYR A 368 14.30 -7.00 -0.63
C TYR A 368 13.51 -7.36 -1.90
N MET A 369 12.42 -6.62 -2.12
CA MET A 369 11.61 -6.74 -3.33
C MET A 369 12.30 -6.01 -4.50
N TRP A 370 13.20 -6.70 -5.19
CA TRP A 370 13.79 -6.20 -6.43
C TRP A 370 12.74 -6.19 -7.53
N ARG A 371 12.43 -4.98 -8.01
CA ARG A 371 11.42 -4.71 -9.05
C ARG A 371 12.08 -4.61 -10.43
N SER A 372 11.33 -4.62 -11.51
CA SER A 372 11.94 -4.45 -12.84
C SER A 372 12.48 -3.02 -13.07
N ASN A 373 13.42 -2.85 -14.00
CA ASN A 373 13.95 -1.55 -14.45
C ASN A 373 13.25 -1.08 -15.74
N ASP A 374 11.96 -1.35 -15.83
CA ASP A 374 11.05 -0.98 -16.90
C ASP A 374 9.65 -0.84 -16.32
N ALA A 375 8.73 -0.27 -17.09
CA ALA A 375 7.33 -0.21 -16.72
C ALA A 375 6.54 -1.39 -17.31
N VAL A 376 5.56 -1.88 -16.55
CA VAL A 376 4.64 -2.93 -16.94
C VAL A 376 3.20 -2.39 -16.86
N HIS A 377 2.54 -2.32 -18.01
CA HIS A 377 1.22 -1.70 -18.17
C HIS A 377 0.20 -2.27 -17.19
N PHE A 378 0.12 -3.61 -17.09
CA PHE A 378 -0.87 -4.25 -16.24
C PHE A 378 -0.68 -4.05 -14.74
N CYS A 379 0.51 -3.63 -14.31
CA CYS A 379 0.79 -3.31 -12.91
C CYS A 379 0.38 -1.88 -12.57
N THR A 380 0.19 -1.01 -13.56
CA THR A 380 -0.14 0.40 -13.35
C THR A 380 -1.64 0.53 -13.12
N LYS A 381 -2.07 0.43 -11.85
CA LYS A 381 -3.46 0.55 -11.35
C LYS A 381 -3.44 1.12 -9.93
N GLY A 382 -4.51 1.78 -9.51
CA GLY A 382 -4.62 2.37 -8.17
C GLY A 382 -3.88 3.68 -7.99
N TYR A 383 -3.60 4.38 -9.07
CA TYR A 383 -2.93 5.68 -9.02
C TYR A 383 -3.87 6.78 -8.51
N ASP A 384 -5.19 6.53 -8.45
CA ASP A 384 -6.12 7.38 -7.70
C ASP A 384 -5.76 7.48 -6.20
N ALA A 385 -5.10 6.46 -5.63
CA ALA A 385 -4.59 6.51 -4.26
C ALA A 385 -3.63 7.68 -4.03
N PHE A 386 -2.86 8.09 -5.05
CA PHE A 386 -1.97 9.25 -4.95
C PHE A 386 -2.74 10.57 -4.88
N LEU A 387 -3.88 10.68 -5.56
CA LEU A 387 -4.77 11.84 -5.40
C LEU A 387 -5.31 11.87 -3.97
N LEU A 388 -5.80 10.76 -3.44
CA LEU A 388 -6.32 10.70 -2.06
C LEU A 388 -5.22 10.98 -1.02
N ALA A 389 -4.00 10.47 -1.24
CA ALA A 389 -2.85 10.77 -0.38
C ALA A 389 -2.46 12.25 -0.45
N TYR A 390 -2.58 12.89 -1.62
CA TYR A 390 -2.39 14.34 -1.77
C TYR A 390 -3.45 15.12 -1.00
N GLU A 391 -4.73 14.78 -1.12
CA GLU A 391 -5.82 15.42 -0.36
C GLU A 391 -5.63 15.29 1.16
N GLU A 392 -5.11 14.14 1.61
CA GLU A 392 -4.80 13.87 3.02
C GLU A 392 -3.62 14.67 3.59
N THR A 393 -2.61 14.95 2.76
CA THR A 393 -1.29 15.41 3.25
C THR A 393 -0.82 16.73 2.67
N GLY A 394 -1.39 17.16 1.55
CA GLY A 394 -0.87 18.24 0.71
C GLY A 394 0.47 17.92 0.05
N ASP A 395 0.98 16.68 0.08
CA ASP A 395 2.33 16.37 -0.38
C ASP A 395 2.46 16.41 -1.91
N PRO A 396 3.22 17.37 -2.47
CA PRO A 396 3.31 17.55 -3.91
C PRO A 396 3.96 16.34 -4.61
N ARG A 397 4.71 15.48 -3.90
CA ARG A 397 5.21 14.23 -4.48
C ARG A 397 4.07 13.26 -4.82
N MET A 398 3.01 13.25 -4.02
CA MET A 398 1.83 12.43 -4.31
C MET A 398 1.12 12.96 -5.56
N TRP A 399 1.00 14.28 -5.71
CA TRP A 399 0.49 14.88 -6.95
C TRP A 399 1.39 14.61 -8.17
N GLU A 400 2.72 14.67 -8.01
CA GLU A 400 3.69 14.32 -9.07
C GLU A 400 3.58 12.84 -9.49
N ALA A 401 3.41 11.91 -8.53
CA ALA A 401 3.15 10.52 -8.83
C ALA A 401 1.82 10.32 -9.55
N PHE A 402 0.74 10.90 -9.02
CA PHE A 402 -0.58 10.86 -9.62
C PHE A 402 -0.55 11.31 -11.09
N THR A 403 -0.03 12.50 -11.35
CA THR A 403 0.02 13.07 -12.71
C THR A 403 0.89 12.25 -13.66
N ALA A 404 2.03 11.72 -13.19
CA ALA A 404 2.89 10.86 -14.01
C ALA A 404 2.23 9.52 -14.34
N GLN A 405 1.60 8.86 -13.37
CA GLN A 405 0.91 7.58 -13.61
C GLN A 405 -0.32 7.75 -14.48
N LEU A 406 -1.10 8.83 -14.28
CA LEU A 406 -2.26 9.14 -15.10
C LEU A 406 -1.86 9.38 -16.56
N ALA A 407 -0.82 10.17 -16.82
CA ALA A 407 -0.30 10.39 -18.17
C ALA A 407 0.15 9.08 -18.82
N TYR A 408 0.91 8.26 -18.08
CA TYR A 408 1.34 6.94 -18.55
C TYR A 408 0.16 6.02 -18.87
N ALA A 409 -0.85 5.97 -18.00
CA ALA A 409 -2.03 5.12 -18.18
C ALA A 409 -2.84 5.53 -19.41
N ALA A 410 -3.05 6.84 -19.59
CA ALA A 410 -3.75 7.36 -20.77
C ALA A 410 -3.06 7.02 -22.09
N GLU A 411 -1.72 7.02 -22.10
CA GLU A 411 -0.93 6.77 -23.31
C GLU A 411 -0.67 5.28 -23.59
N HIS A 412 -0.40 4.48 -22.56
CA HIS A 412 0.18 3.14 -22.74
C HIS A 412 -0.69 1.98 -22.26
N VAL A 413 -1.72 2.24 -21.46
CA VAL A 413 -2.59 1.16 -20.96
C VAL A 413 -3.72 0.93 -21.98
N HIS A 414 -3.79 -0.31 -22.46
CA HIS A 414 -4.78 -0.78 -23.44
C HIS A 414 -5.35 -2.13 -23.04
N ALA A 415 -6.63 -2.38 -23.37
CA ALA A 415 -7.33 -3.64 -23.14
C ALA A 415 -7.44 -4.50 -24.43
N LEU A 416 -6.44 -4.41 -25.31
CA LEU A 416 -6.41 -5.10 -26.61
C LEU A 416 -5.69 -6.46 -26.57
N SER A 417 -4.44 -6.49 -26.10
CA SER A 417 -3.60 -7.70 -26.00
C SER A 417 -3.35 -8.15 -24.55
N GLU A 418 -3.86 -7.37 -23.60
CA GLU A 418 -3.79 -7.64 -22.15
C GLU A 418 -5.09 -7.11 -21.55
N THR A 419 -6.18 -7.86 -21.74
CA THR A 419 -7.56 -7.44 -21.43
C THR A 419 -7.79 -7.14 -19.95
N ARG A 420 -6.97 -7.72 -19.06
CA ARG A 420 -7.01 -7.44 -17.61
C ARG A 420 -6.73 -5.98 -17.26
N ASN A 421 -6.19 -5.21 -18.21
CA ASN A 421 -6.08 -3.76 -18.09
C ASN A 421 -7.43 -3.06 -17.98
N VAL A 422 -8.55 -3.73 -18.27
CA VAL A 422 -9.89 -3.21 -17.95
C VAL A 422 -10.05 -2.82 -16.48
N GLY A 423 -9.24 -3.37 -15.57
CA GLY A 423 -9.23 -2.94 -14.16
C GLY A 423 -8.92 -1.45 -13.97
N ASP A 424 -8.19 -0.82 -14.90
CA ASP A 424 -7.87 0.63 -14.89
C ASP A 424 -9.08 1.53 -15.10
N VAL A 425 -10.20 0.98 -15.59
CA VAL A 425 -11.46 1.73 -15.67
C VAL A 425 -11.85 2.28 -14.29
N ARG A 426 -11.55 1.56 -13.21
CA ARG A 426 -11.87 2.01 -11.85
C ARG A 426 -11.20 3.34 -11.52
N ASP A 427 -9.89 3.45 -11.78
CA ASP A 427 -9.14 4.67 -11.52
C ASP A 427 -9.74 5.85 -12.31
N PHE A 428 -9.91 5.70 -13.63
CA PHE A 428 -10.48 6.75 -14.47
C PHE A 428 -11.90 7.18 -14.07
N VAL A 429 -12.78 6.23 -13.74
CA VAL A 429 -14.14 6.54 -13.27
C VAL A 429 -14.12 7.30 -11.96
N ARG A 430 -13.28 6.91 -11.00
CA ARG A 430 -13.14 7.62 -9.72
C ARG A 430 -12.60 9.02 -9.91
N LEU A 431 -11.58 9.18 -10.76
CA LEU A 431 -11.05 10.51 -11.09
C LEU A 431 -12.11 11.39 -11.73
N HIS A 432 -12.90 10.88 -12.67
CA HIS A 432 -14.03 11.62 -13.23
C HIS A 432 -15.00 12.10 -12.15
N ARG A 433 -15.34 11.25 -11.17
CA ARG A 433 -16.22 11.63 -10.06
C ARG A 433 -15.61 12.67 -9.14
N PHE A 434 -14.32 12.57 -8.85
CA PHE A 434 -13.65 13.47 -7.92
C PHE A 434 -13.37 14.84 -8.54
N THR A 435 -13.05 14.90 -9.84
CA THR A 435 -12.62 16.12 -10.51
C THR A 435 -13.66 16.72 -11.46
N GLY A 436 -14.66 15.94 -11.88
CA GLY A 436 -15.63 16.33 -12.90
C GLY A 436 -15.07 16.39 -14.32
N GLN A 437 -13.81 16.05 -14.55
CA GLN A 437 -13.17 16.16 -15.87
C GLN A 437 -13.67 15.06 -16.82
N ALA A 438 -14.13 15.46 -18.00
CA ALA A 438 -14.71 14.54 -19.00
C ALA A 438 -13.67 13.58 -19.59
N ASP A 439 -12.43 14.02 -19.80
CA ASP A 439 -11.34 13.22 -20.37
C ASP A 439 -11.12 11.90 -19.61
N HIS A 440 -11.30 11.89 -18.29
CA HIS A 440 -11.19 10.66 -17.50
C HIS A 440 -12.29 9.65 -17.86
N LEU A 441 -13.54 10.10 -18.03
CA LEU A 441 -14.63 9.25 -18.47
C LEU A 441 -14.40 8.73 -19.89
N GLU A 442 -13.84 9.55 -20.78
CA GLU A 442 -13.48 9.14 -22.14
C GLU A 442 -12.41 8.05 -22.14
N GLN A 443 -11.39 8.14 -21.27
CA GLN A 443 -10.37 7.10 -21.11
C GLN A 443 -10.97 5.80 -20.55
N ALA A 444 -11.89 5.88 -19.58
CA ALA A 444 -12.63 4.72 -19.09
C ALA A 444 -13.43 4.04 -20.22
N LEU A 445 -14.16 4.83 -21.02
CA LEU A 445 -14.91 4.33 -22.18
C LEU A 445 -13.98 3.75 -23.25
N ARG A 446 -12.81 4.35 -23.50
CA ARG A 446 -11.81 3.82 -24.44
C ARG A 446 -11.40 2.40 -24.03
N LEU A 447 -10.99 2.19 -22.78
CA LEU A 447 -10.58 0.88 -22.29
C LEU A 447 -11.70 -0.16 -22.42
N PHE A 448 -12.94 0.21 -22.07
CA PHE A 448 -14.06 -0.70 -22.26
C PHE A 448 -14.32 -1.01 -23.76
N ARG A 449 -14.28 -0.01 -24.63
CA ARG A 449 -14.49 -0.19 -26.08
C ARG A 449 -13.40 -1.06 -26.71
N GLU A 450 -12.16 -0.92 -26.25
CA GLU A 450 -11.05 -1.82 -26.62
C GLU A 450 -11.35 -3.26 -26.17
N LEU A 451 -11.71 -3.46 -24.89
CA LEU A 451 -12.11 -4.77 -24.37
C LEU A 451 -13.27 -5.37 -25.18
N ARG A 452 -14.26 -4.55 -25.55
CA ARG A 452 -15.43 -4.98 -26.32
C ARG A 452 -15.05 -5.66 -27.64
N THR A 453 -13.95 -5.25 -28.27
CA THR A 453 -13.44 -5.89 -29.49
C THR A 453 -12.83 -7.28 -29.26
N ARG A 454 -12.56 -7.63 -28.00
CA ARG A 454 -11.96 -8.90 -27.55
C ARG A 454 -12.93 -9.82 -26.83
N LEU A 455 -14.21 -9.44 -26.73
CA LEU A 455 -15.24 -10.31 -26.18
C LEU A 455 -15.42 -11.54 -27.05
N SER A 456 -15.70 -12.65 -26.39
CA SER A 456 -15.95 -13.95 -27.00
C SER A 456 -17.37 -14.43 -26.67
N THR A 457 -17.62 -15.73 -26.81
CA THR A 457 -18.91 -16.35 -26.51
C THR A 457 -19.36 -16.02 -25.08
N GLY A 458 -20.61 -15.57 -24.95
CA GLY A 458 -21.19 -15.22 -23.65
C GLY A 458 -20.70 -13.90 -23.06
N ASP A 459 -20.15 -12.98 -23.87
CA ASP A 459 -19.63 -11.68 -23.42
C ASP A 459 -18.48 -11.80 -22.37
N LEU A 460 -17.78 -12.94 -22.38
CA LEU A 460 -16.57 -13.20 -21.58
C LEU A 460 -15.30 -12.93 -22.40
N PHE A 461 -14.14 -12.94 -21.75
CA PHE A 461 -12.85 -12.69 -22.41
C PHE A 461 -11.69 -13.45 -21.76
N ASP A 462 -10.65 -13.72 -22.56
CA ASP A 462 -9.37 -14.27 -22.14
C ASP A 462 -8.40 -13.16 -21.72
N GLN A 463 -7.42 -13.46 -20.86
CA GLN A 463 -6.39 -12.51 -20.38
C GLN A 463 -5.61 -11.84 -21.52
N GLY A 464 -5.20 -12.60 -22.54
CA GLY A 464 -4.45 -12.11 -23.70
C GLY A 464 -5.34 -11.53 -24.82
N GLY A 465 -6.66 -11.64 -24.68
CA GLY A 465 -7.61 -11.20 -25.71
C GLY A 465 -7.82 -12.22 -26.84
N GLU A 466 -7.45 -13.47 -26.61
CA GLU A 466 -7.73 -14.59 -27.51
C GLU A 466 -9.22 -15.00 -27.44
N ARG A 467 -9.70 -15.68 -28.49
CA ARG A 467 -11.06 -16.24 -28.49
C ARG A 467 -11.14 -17.42 -27.54
N LEU A 468 -12.23 -17.51 -26.78
CA LEU A 468 -12.44 -18.64 -25.87
C LEU A 468 -12.64 -19.93 -26.66
N GLU A 469 -11.88 -20.96 -26.28
CA GLU A 469 -11.96 -22.29 -26.86
C GLU A 469 -13.17 -23.04 -26.28
N SER A 470 -13.87 -23.79 -27.13
CA SER A 470 -15.00 -24.63 -26.71
C SER A 470 -14.56 -25.91 -26.01
N GLU A 471 -13.36 -26.41 -26.33
CA GLU A 471 -12.74 -27.56 -25.69
C GLU A 471 -11.37 -27.17 -25.15
N LEU A 472 -11.21 -27.23 -23.82
CA LEU A 472 -9.96 -26.91 -23.16
C LEU A 472 -9.25 -28.17 -22.68
N PRO A 473 -7.90 -28.20 -22.70
CA PRO A 473 -7.17 -29.21 -21.96
C PRO A 473 -7.31 -28.98 -20.44
N PHE A 474 -6.83 -29.93 -19.64
CA PHE A 474 -6.59 -29.66 -18.23
C PHE A 474 -5.57 -28.53 -18.09
N ILE A 475 -5.86 -27.53 -17.25
CA ILE A 475 -4.98 -26.36 -17.01
C ILE A 475 -4.69 -26.26 -15.53
N GLU A 476 -3.43 -26.42 -15.14
CA GLU A 476 -2.96 -26.28 -13.75
C GLU A 476 -1.99 -25.10 -13.57
N GLU A 477 -1.37 -24.65 -14.66
CA GLU A 477 -0.32 -23.62 -14.63
C GLU A 477 -0.60 -22.52 -15.66
N ASP A 478 -0.22 -21.29 -15.31
CA ASP A 478 -0.39 -20.13 -16.18
C ASP A 478 0.33 -20.31 -17.53
N THR A 479 1.51 -20.92 -17.54
CA THR A 479 2.29 -21.18 -18.76
C THR A 479 1.54 -22.07 -19.75
N VAL A 480 0.76 -23.03 -19.25
CA VAL A 480 -0.12 -23.85 -20.09
C VAL A 480 -1.34 -23.05 -20.51
N GLY A 481 -1.99 -22.38 -19.55
CA GLY A 481 -3.18 -21.58 -19.79
C GLY A 481 -2.98 -20.47 -20.83
N LEU A 482 -1.84 -19.78 -20.82
CA LEU A 482 -1.52 -18.69 -21.76
C LEU A 482 -1.45 -19.13 -23.23
N ARG A 483 -1.47 -20.44 -23.52
CA ARG A 483 -1.54 -20.98 -24.88
C ARG A 483 -2.96 -21.25 -25.36
N HIS A 484 -3.96 -21.06 -24.50
CA HIS A 484 -5.35 -21.33 -24.76
C HIS A 484 -6.21 -20.12 -24.42
N GLY A 485 -7.27 -19.87 -25.20
CA GLY A 485 -8.24 -18.85 -24.83
C GLY A 485 -9.22 -19.39 -23.80
N TYR A 486 -9.19 -18.90 -22.56
CA TYR A 486 -10.15 -19.31 -21.52
C TYR A 486 -10.49 -18.17 -20.53
N ALA A 487 -11.68 -18.24 -19.95
CA ALA A 487 -12.09 -17.30 -18.91
C ALA A 487 -11.44 -17.69 -17.58
N LYS A 488 -10.43 -16.91 -17.16
CA LYS A 488 -9.74 -17.09 -15.88
C LYS A 488 -10.46 -16.28 -14.79
N PRO A 489 -11.07 -16.90 -13.76
CA PRO A 489 -11.86 -16.19 -12.74
C PRO A 489 -11.11 -15.02 -12.10
N TYR A 490 -9.85 -15.25 -11.73
CA TYR A 490 -9.01 -14.22 -11.11
C TYR A 490 -8.78 -12.99 -12.02
N ILE A 491 -8.75 -13.18 -13.33
CA ILE A 491 -8.44 -12.11 -14.29
C ILE A 491 -9.70 -11.38 -14.73
N ILE A 492 -10.72 -12.13 -15.13
CA ILE A 492 -11.93 -11.56 -15.70
C ILE A 492 -12.67 -10.68 -14.68
N GLY A 493 -12.54 -11.00 -13.39
CA GLY A 493 -13.08 -10.21 -12.29
C GLY A 493 -12.59 -8.76 -12.24
N TYR A 494 -11.44 -8.41 -12.84
CA TYR A 494 -11.00 -7.01 -12.94
C TYR A 494 -11.98 -6.13 -13.72
N ALA A 495 -12.79 -6.69 -14.62
CA ALA A 495 -13.87 -5.98 -15.27
C ALA A 495 -14.86 -5.39 -14.24
N LEU A 496 -15.14 -6.14 -13.17
CA LEU A 496 -16.12 -5.73 -12.16
C LEU A 496 -15.59 -4.66 -11.19
N ALA A 497 -14.28 -4.35 -11.23
CA ALA A 497 -13.71 -3.31 -10.38
C ALA A 497 -14.18 -1.89 -10.75
N GLY A 498 -14.44 -1.63 -12.05
CA GLY A 498 -14.79 -0.30 -12.55
C GLY A 498 -15.95 -0.27 -13.55
N LEU A 499 -16.16 -1.34 -14.35
CA LEU A 499 -17.26 -1.36 -15.34
C LEU A 499 -18.66 -1.17 -14.73
N PRO A 500 -19.00 -1.70 -13.54
CA PRO A 500 -20.31 -1.48 -12.95
C PRO A 500 -20.64 0.00 -12.71
N GLU A 501 -19.63 0.78 -12.37
CA GLU A 501 -19.77 2.21 -12.14
C GLU A 501 -19.75 3.00 -13.44
N LEU A 502 -18.87 2.63 -14.38
CA LEU A 502 -18.89 3.16 -15.75
C LEU A 502 -20.28 3.01 -16.40
N ALA A 503 -20.95 1.87 -16.19
CA ALA A 503 -22.27 1.60 -16.74
C ALA A 503 -23.37 2.52 -16.17
N ARG A 504 -23.18 3.10 -14.98
CA ARG A 504 -24.10 4.13 -14.46
C ARG A 504 -23.89 5.48 -15.13
N LEU A 505 -22.64 5.80 -15.46
CA LEU A 505 -22.25 7.06 -16.10
C LEU A 505 -22.51 7.05 -17.61
N ALA A 506 -22.45 5.87 -18.24
CA ALA A 506 -22.69 5.66 -19.66
C ALA A 506 -23.67 4.49 -19.88
N PRO A 507 -24.96 4.67 -19.51
CA PRO A 507 -25.96 3.59 -19.56
C PRO A 507 -26.23 3.08 -20.99
N ASP A 508 -26.01 3.93 -21.99
CA ASP A 508 -26.25 3.60 -23.40
C ASP A 508 -25.03 2.99 -24.11
N GLU A 509 -23.89 2.81 -23.40
CA GLU A 509 -22.69 2.21 -24.01
C GLU A 509 -22.95 0.73 -24.36
N PRO A 510 -22.89 0.34 -25.66
CA PRO A 510 -23.30 -1.00 -26.07
C PRO A 510 -22.48 -2.10 -25.39
N LYS A 511 -23.17 -3.17 -24.97
CA LYS A 511 -22.65 -4.36 -24.29
C LYS A 511 -22.09 -4.15 -22.89
N LEU A 512 -21.98 -2.93 -22.38
CA LEU A 512 -21.33 -2.66 -21.08
C LEU A 512 -22.03 -3.36 -19.92
N ARG A 513 -23.35 -3.22 -19.81
CA ARG A 513 -24.15 -3.90 -18.77
C ARG A 513 -24.17 -5.42 -18.95
N ASP A 514 -24.15 -5.90 -20.20
CA ASP A 514 -24.16 -7.33 -20.52
C ASP A 514 -22.86 -8.00 -20.08
N VAL A 515 -21.71 -7.37 -20.34
CA VAL A 515 -20.40 -7.85 -19.88
C VAL A 515 -20.35 -7.87 -18.35
N VAL A 516 -20.82 -6.83 -17.67
CA VAL A 516 -20.87 -6.81 -16.19
C VAL A 516 -21.68 -8.00 -15.65
N ARG A 517 -22.83 -8.29 -16.26
CA ARG A 517 -23.66 -9.44 -15.89
C ARG A 517 -22.95 -10.76 -16.18
N ALA A 518 -22.47 -10.95 -17.40
CA ALA A 518 -21.82 -12.19 -17.82
C ALA A 518 -20.63 -12.56 -16.94
N VAL A 519 -19.79 -11.57 -16.61
CA VAL A 519 -18.63 -11.79 -15.73
C VAL A 519 -19.07 -12.11 -14.30
N ALA A 520 -20.07 -11.42 -13.75
CA ALA A 520 -20.56 -11.68 -12.40
C ALA A 520 -21.20 -13.07 -12.29
N ASP A 521 -22.05 -13.44 -13.26
CA ASP A 521 -22.68 -14.76 -13.35
C ASP A 521 -21.60 -15.85 -13.44
N PHE A 522 -20.61 -15.68 -14.33
CA PHE A 522 -19.49 -16.62 -14.46
C PHE A 522 -18.69 -16.77 -13.15
N LEU A 523 -18.40 -15.67 -12.44
CA LEU A 523 -17.70 -15.76 -11.15
C LEU A 523 -18.53 -16.51 -10.11
N ALA A 524 -19.84 -16.27 -10.04
CA ALA A 524 -20.70 -16.97 -9.09
C ALA A 524 -20.82 -18.46 -9.42
N ASP A 525 -20.93 -18.82 -10.70
CA ASP A 525 -21.09 -20.19 -11.19
C ASP A 525 -19.80 -21.01 -11.10
N SER A 526 -18.65 -20.35 -11.30
CA SER A 526 -17.33 -21.00 -11.26
C SER A 526 -16.73 -21.13 -9.85
N GLN A 527 -17.41 -20.61 -8.82
CA GLN A 527 -16.91 -20.65 -7.45
C GLN A 527 -16.94 -22.08 -6.89
N ASP A 528 -15.88 -22.46 -6.18
CA ASP A 528 -15.86 -23.71 -5.43
C ASP A 528 -16.82 -23.63 -4.21
N PRO A 529 -17.62 -24.67 -3.93
CA PRO A 529 -18.52 -24.75 -2.78
C PRO A 529 -17.92 -24.43 -1.41
N VAL A 530 -16.60 -24.59 -1.24
CA VAL A 530 -15.90 -24.21 -0.01
C VAL A 530 -15.87 -22.69 0.19
N GLY A 531 -16.02 -21.89 -0.87
CA GLY A 531 -16.08 -20.42 -0.81
C GLY A 531 -14.85 -19.71 -1.34
N GLY A 532 -14.19 -20.28 -2.36
CA GLY A 532 -13.12 -19.60 -3.09
C GLY A 532 -13.11 -19.99 -4.56
N TRP A 533 -12.05 -19.61 -5.28
CA TRP A 533 -11.92 -19.91 -6.71
C TRP A 533 -10.65 -20.71 -6.98
N ARG A 534 -10.77 -21.67 -7.89
CA ARG A 534 -9.63 -22.47 -8.34
C ARG A 534 -8.74 -21.66 -9.27
N TYR A 535 -7.46 -21.98 -9.26
CA TYR A 535 -6.45 -21.26 -10.03
C TYR A 535 -5.54 -22.22 -10.81
N PRO A 536 -5.25 -21.90 -12.09
CA PRO A 536 -5.74 -20.73 -12.84
C PRO A 536 -7.14 -20.92 -13.45
N HIS A 537 -7.62 -22.16 -13.58
CA HIS A 537 -8.91 -22.51 -14.19
C HIS A 537 -9.93 -22.97 -13.12
N PRO A 538 -11.26 -22.84 -13.34
CA PRO A 538 -12.30 -23.32 -12.41
C PRO A 538 -12.24 -24.81 -12.02
N ARG A 539 -11.40 -25.61 -12.70
CA ARG A 539 -11.23 -27.05 -12.46
C ARG A 539 -9.80 -27.44 -12.06
N SER A 540 -8.92 -26.47 -11.86
CA SER A 540 -7.55 -26.72 -11.38
C SER A 540 -7.54 -27.29 -9.96
N SER A 541 -6.44 -27.92 -9.59
CA SER A 541 -6.30 -28.59 -8.29
C SER A 541 -6.18 -27.61 -7.12
N ARG A 542 -5.59 -26.44 -7.37
CA ARG A 542 -5.36 -25.42 -6.34
C ARG A 542 -6.59 -24.53 -6.14
N LEU A 543 -7.13 -24.51 -4.91
CA LEU A 543 -8.19 -23.59 -4.49
C LEU A 543 -7.61 -22.41 -3.70
N LEU A 544 -7.82 -21.18 -4.20
CA LEU A 544 -7.42 -19.95 -3.53
C LEU A 544 -8.55 -19.44 -2.64
N LEU A 545 -8.28 -19.39 -1.34
CA LEU A 545 -9.25 -18.95 -0.33
C LEU A 545 -8.90 -17.59 0.26
N ALA A 546 -7.61 -17.24 0.32
CA ALA A 546 -7.14 -15.95 0.80
C ALA A 546 -7.67 -14.81 -0.09
N ASN A 547 -7.55 -14.95 -1.41
CA ASN A 547 -7.90 -13.93 -2.41
C ASN A 547 -9.42 -13.81 -2.65
N SER A 548 -10.21 -14.79 -2.19
CA SER A 548 -11.67 -14.87 -2.42
C SER A 548 -12.44 -13.60 -2.01
N MET A 549 -11.90 -12.82 -1.08
CA MET A 549 -12.50 -11.56 -0.64
C MET A 549 -12.53 -10.50 -1.75
N GLU A 550 -11.53 -10.46 -2.64
CA GLU A 550 -11.54 -9.57 -3.80
C GLU A 550 -12.64 -9.96 -4.79
N GLN A 551 -12.81 -11.24 -5.09
CA GLN A 551 -13.89 -11.69 -5.97
C GLN A 551 -15.27 -11.47 -5.37
N ALA A 552 -15.43 -11.64 -4.05
CA ALA A 552 -16.67 -11.25 -3.37
C ALA A 552 -16.93 -9.74 -3.50
N TRP A 553 -15.89 -8.90 -3.36
CA TRP A 553 -16.00 -7.46 -3.57
C TRP A 553 -16.36 -7.09 -5.01
N GLN A 554 -15.82 -7.80 -6.00
CA GLN A 554 -16.17 -7.64 -7.41
C GLN A 554 -17.67 -7.96 -7.67
N LEU A 555 -18.20 -9.03 -7.06
CA LEU A 555 -19.64 -9.34 -7.10
C LEU A 555 -20.48 -8.24 -6.43
N VAL A 556 -20.02 -7.68 -5.31
CA VAL A 556 -20.66 -6.52 -4.67
C VAL A 556 -20.72 -5.33 -5.62
N GLN A 557 -19.64 -5.02 -6.34
CA GLN A 557 -19.65 -3.92 -7.30
C GLN A 557 -20.66 -4.15 -8.44
N ALA A 558 -20.72 -5.38 -8.98
CA ALA A 558 -21.70 -5.76 -9.99
C ALA A 558 -23.14 -5.62 -9.49
N ASP A 559 -23.45 -6.12 -8.29
CA ASP A 559 -24.81 -6.08 -7.73
C ASP A 559 -25.27 -4.68 -7.36
N ARG A 560 -24.35 -3.74 -7.07
CA ARG A 560 -24.74 -2.33 -6.95
C ARG A 560 -25.30 -1.78 -8.27
N LEU A 561 -24.95 -2.35 -9.43
CA LEU A 561 -25.49 -1.95 -10.75
C LEU A 561 -26.70 -2.82 -11.15
N LEU A 562 -26.61 -4.13 -10.92
CA LEU A 562 -27.59 -5.11 -11.39
C LEU A 562 -28.77 -5.29 -10.43
N GLY A 563 -28.62 -4.83 -9.18
CA GLY A 563 -29.44 -5.27 -8.06
C GLY A 563 -28.92 -6.59 -7.50
N PRO A 564 -29.17 -6.89 -6.20
CA PRO A 564 -28.69 -8.11 -5.57
C PRO A 564 -29.27 -9.35 -6.27
N GLN A 565 -28.40 -10.23 -6.78
CA GLN A 565 -28.81 -11.52 -7.35
C GLN A 565 -28.66 -12.63 -6.31
N GLU A 566 -29.55 -13.62 -6.32
CA GLU A 566 -29.50 -14.70 -5.33
C GLU A 566 -28.22 -15.55 -5.47
N SER A 567 -27.80 -15.85 -6.70
CA SER A 567 -26.55 -16.56 -7.01
C SER A 567 -25.32 -15.80 -6.49
N HIS A 568 -25.27 -14.48 -6.70
CA HIS A 568 -24.17 -13.63 -6.25
C HIS A 568 -24.12 -13.52 -4.72
N LEU A 569 -25.26 -13.31 -4.07
CA LEU A 569 -25.35 -13.30 -2.61
C LEU A 569 -24.95 -14.65 -2.01
N ASN A 570 -25.29 -15.77 -2.66
CA ASN A 570 -24.84 -17.11 -2.25
C ASN A 570 -23.31 -17.24 -2.36
N ALA A 571 -22.71 -16.72 -3.44
CA ALA A 571 -21.26 -16.75 -3.60
C ALA A 571 -20.53 -15.87 -2.57
N ILE A 572 -21.04 -14.66 -2.31
CA ILE A 572 -20.55 -13.77 -1.25
C ILE A 572 -20.70 -14.42 0.13
N GLU A 573 -21.85 -15.06 0.40
CA GLU A 573 -22.10 -15.78 1.66
C GLU A 573 -21.05 -16.88 1.89
N ARG A 574 -20.74 -17.69 0.86
CA ARG A 574 -19.73 -18.74 0.97
C ARG A 574 -18.35 -18.18 1.32
N VAL A 575 -17.92 -17.08 0.71
CA VAL A 575 -16.66 -16.39 1.05
C VAL A 575 -16.64 -15.90 2.50
N LEU A 576 -17.71 -15.21 2.93
CA LEU A 576 -17.81 -14.67 4.28
C LEU A 576 -17.84 -15.79 5.34
N ARG A 577 -18.57 -16.89 5.07
CA ARG A 577 -18.64 -18.05 5.97
C ARG A 577 -17.31 -18.80 6.04
N GLN A 578 -16.67 -19.04 4.91
CA GLN A 578 -15.30 -19.55 4.79
C GLN A 578 -14.34 -18.74 5.69
N ARG A 579 -14.35 -17.41 5.55
CA ARG A 579 -13.47 -16.52 6.32
C ARG A 579 -13.79 -16.58 7.82
N LEU A 580 -15.06 -16.45 8.18
CA LEU A 580 -15.51 -16.39 9.56
C LEU A 580 -15.26 -17.71 10.29
N HIS A 581 -15.69 -18.85 9.74
CA HIS A 581 -15.58 -20.13 10.45
C HIS A 581 -14.16 -20.67 10.46
N GLY A 582 -13.38 -20.45 9.39
CA GLY A 582 -11.94 -20.74 9.39
C GLY A 582 -11.21 -19.96 10.50
N TRP A 583 -11.47 -18.66 10.60
CA TRP A 583 -10.89 -17.81 11.64
C TRP A 583 -11.41 -18.12 13.05
N ARG A 584 -12.71 -18.42 13.22
CA ARG A 584 -13.24 -18.81 14.54
C ARG A 584 -12.60 -20.09 15.06
N LYS A 585 -12.35 -21.05 14.19
CA LYS A 585 -11.77 -22.35 14.56
C LYS A 585 -10.27 -22.28 14.85
N THR A 586 -9.55 -21.40 14.14
CA THR A 586 -8.08 -21.44 14.13
C THR A 586 -7.42 -20.16 14.66
N GLY A 587 -8.16 -19.05 14.71
CA GLY A 587 -7.61 -17.71 14.91
C GLY A 587 -6.84 -17.16 13.70
N LYS A 588 -6.82 -17.89 12.56
CA LYS A 588 -6.00 -17.59 11.39
C LYS A 588 -6.83 -17.43 10.12
N VAL A 589 -6.28 -16.77 9.11
CA VAL A 589 -6.86 -16.78 7.75
C VAL A 589 -6.82 -18.19 7.18
N PHE A 590 -7.91 -18.63 6.57
CA PHE A 590 -7.91 -19.84 5.76
C PHE A 590 -7.44 -19.50 4.34
N SER A 591 -6.20 -19.86 4.02
CA SER A 591 -5.44 -19.32 2.90
C SER A 591 -5.65 -20.05 1.58
N SER A 592 -5.60 -21.39 1.61
CA SER A 592 -5.75 -22.21 0.41
C SER A 592 -6.15 -23.63 0.77
N LEU A 593 -6.59 -24.39 -0.24
CA LEU A 593 -6.74 -25.85 -0.16
C LEU A 593 -5.94 -26.46 -1.32
N THR A 594 -4.90 -27.22 -0.99
CA THR A 594 -4.14 -28.02 -1.96
C THR A 594 -4.99 -29.22 -2.41
N GLY A 595 -4.97 -29.53 -3.71
CA GLY A 595 -5.66 -30.69 -4.27
C GLY A 595 -5.28 -32.02 -3.61
N TRP A 596 -6.24 -32.94 -3.57
CA TRP A 596 -6.06 -34.26 -2.93
C TRP A 596 -4.91 -35.06 -3.53
N GLU A 597 -4.59 -34.87 -4.81
CA GLU A 597 -3.53 -35.61 -5.50
C GLU A 597 -2.16 -35.37 -4.85
N LEU A 598 -1.85 -34.11 -4.56
CA LEU A 598 -0.62 -33.73 -3.86
C LEU A 598 -0.70 -34.06 -2.37
N ALA A 599 -1.86 -33.84 -1.76
CA ALA A 599 -2.05 -34.06 -0.33
C ALA A 599 -1.88 -35.53 0.08
N THR A 600 -2.31 -36.45 -0.80
CA THR A 600 -2.20 -37.91 -0.61
C THR A 600 -0.86 -38.48 -1.12
N GLY A 601 -0.03 -37.67 -1.78
CA GLY A 601 1.20 -38.12 -2.42
C GLY A 601 0.98 -38.93 -3.70
N LYS A 602 -0.22 -38.92 -4.28
CA LYS A 602 -0.53 -39.53 -5.58
C LYS A 602 0.33 -38.92 -6.69
N VAL A 603 0.61 -37.63 -6.60
CA VAL A 603 1.61 -36.91 -7.39
C VAL A 603 2.53 -36.12 -6.46
N LYS A 604 3.75 -35.80 -6.91
CA LYS A 604 4.71 -34.98 -6.15
C LYS A 604 4.76 -33.54 -6.60
N THR A 605 4.38 -33.27 -7.85
CA THR A 605 4.46 -31.95 -8.48
C THR A 605 3.19 -31.64 -9.28
N ASN A 606 2.90 -30.36 -9.50
CA ASN A 606 1.76 -29.94 -10.32
C ASN A 606 1.87 -30.46 -11.76
N THR A 607 3.08 -30.54 -12.31
CA THR A 607 3.32 -31.00 -13.69
C THR A 607 2.91 -32.46 -13.90
N GLU A 608 3.00 -33.30 -12.87
CA GLU A 608 2.55 -34.70 -12.94
C GLU A 608 1.03 -34.83 -13.14
N LEU A 609 0.23 -33.80 -12.83
CA LEU A 609 -1.22 -33.82 -13.03
C LEU A 609 -1.60 -33.92 -14.51
N TYR A 610 -0.78 -33.41 -15.43
CA TYR A 610 -1.02 -33.51 -16.87
C TYR A 610 -0.91 -34.95 -17.41
N ALA A 611 -0.27 -35.86 -16.66
CA ALA A 611 -0.27 -37.29 -16.99
C ALA A 611 -1.54 -38.01 -16.51
N LEU A 612 -2.29 -37.40 -15.57
CA LEU A 612 -3.53 -37.95 -15.02
C LEU A 612 -4.76 -37.42 -15.75
N TYR A 613 -4.73 -36.16 -16.18
CA TYR A 613 -5.89 -35.44 -16.70
C TYR A 613 -5.58 -34.84 -18.06
N ALA A 614 -6.33 -35.26 -19.07
CA ALA A 614 -6.29 -34.64 -20.40
C ALA A 614 -7.27 -33.46 -20.47
N LYS A 615 -8.44 -33.62 -19.84
CA LYS A 615 -9.53 -32.65 -19.81
C LYS A 615 -9.86 -32.21 -18.37
N PRO A 616 -10.42 -31.00 -18.18
CA PRO A 616 -10.87 -30.52 -16.88
C PRO A 616 -11.84 -31.45 -16.14
N THR A 617 -12.66 -32.20 -16.88
CA THR A 617 -13.67 -33.12 -16.34
C THR A 617 -13.11 -34.44 -15.84
N ASP A 618 -11.86 -34.77 -16.18
CA ASP A 618 -11.22 -36.03 -15.77
C ASP A 618 -10.88 -36.05 -14.28
N ARG A 619 -10.79 -34.85 -13.68
CA ARG A 619 -10.49 -34.67 -12.27
C ARG A 619 -11.76 -34.69 -11.43
N ASP A 620 -11.74 -35.42 -10.32
CA ASP A 620 -12.77 -35.35 -9.27
C ASP A 620 -12.35 -34.32 -8.18
N PRO A 621 -12.93 -33.10 -8.17
CA PRO A 621 -12.61 -32.10 -7.16
C PRO A 621 -13.27 -32.37 -5.80
N ALA A 622 -14.28 -33.24 -5.71
CA ALA A 622 -15.01 -33.46 -4.45
C ALA A 622 -14.11 -34.12 -3.39
N ARG A 623 -13.11 -34.90 -3.82
CA ARG A 623 -12.08 -35.48 -2.95
C ARG A 623 -11.21 -34.44 -2.26
N ASP A 624 -11.10 -33.21 -2.77
CA ASP A 624 -10.36 -32.15 -2.08
C ASP A 624 -10.93 -31.86 -0.69
N TYR A 625 -12.24 -32.05 -0.51
CA TYR A 625 -12.92 -31.74 0.74
C TYR A 625 -12.57 -32.73 1.86
N ASP A 626 -12.34 -33.99 1.49
CA ASP A 626 -12.05 -35.08 2.41
C ASP A 626 -10.52 -35.34 2.53
N GLU A 627 -9.77 -35.13 1.44
CA GLU A 627 -8.37 -35.56 1.31
C GLU A 627 -7.39 -34.41 1.01
N GLY A 628 -7.87 -33.26 0.53
CA GLY A 628 -7.03 -32.09 0.23
C GLY A 628 -6.36 -31.48 1.47
N ARG A 629 -5.27 -30.74 1.31
CA ARG A 629 -4.53 -30.18 2.46
C ARG A 629 -4.88 -28.70 2.70
N PRO A 630 -5.47 -28.34 3.85
CA PRO A 630 -5.76 -26.95 4.16
C PRO A 630 -4.47 -26.20 4.52
N GLU A 631 -4.30 -24.98 3.99
CA GLU A 631 -3.23 -24.07 4.34
C GLU A 631 -3.79 -22.85 5.07
N LEU A 632 -3.12 -22.45 6.15
CA LEU A 632 -3.59 -21.42 7.07
C LEU A 632 -2.54 -20.34 7.28
N GLY A 633 -3.02 -19.13 7.55
CA GLY A 633 -2.27 -18.08 8.20
C GLY A 633 -1.57 -17.11 7.28
N THR A 634 -1.83 -17.14 5.97
CA THR A 634 -1.32 -16.17 5.01
C THR A 634 -2.44 -15.51 4.22
N CYS A 635 -2.26 -14.23 3.85
CA CYS A 635 -3.22 -13.52 3.02
C CYS A 635 -2.53 -12.38 2.26
N PRO A 636 -2.74 -12.21 0.95
CA PRO A 636 -2.27 -11.01 0.28
C PRO A 636 -3.23 -9.83 0.55
N PRO A 637 -2.83 -8.58 0.23
CA PRO A 637 -3.62 -7.39 0.53
C PRO A 637 -5.05 -7.43 -0.03
N GLU A 638 -5.22 -7.91 -1.26
CA GLU A 638 -6.53 -8.05 -1.93
C GLU A 638 -7.48 -8.99 -1.17
N GLY A 639 -6.94 -9.93 -0.39
CA GLY A 639 -7.71 -10.83 0.46
C GLY A 639 -8.12 -10.24 1.82
N LEU A 640 -7.60 -9.06 2.17
CA LEU A 640 -7.78 -8.42 3.48
C LEU A 640 -8.67 -7.19 3.42
N VAL A 641 -8.40 -6.28 2.49
CA VAL A 641 -8.88 -4.88 2.56
C VAL A 641 -10.39 -4.73 2.32
N TYR A 642 -11.02 -5.67 1.61
CA TYR A 642 -12.42 -5.54 1.20
C TYR A 642 -13.43 -6.15 2.18
N LEU A 643 -13.00 -6.83 3.25
CA LEU A 643 -13.92 -7.48 4.18
C LEU A 643 -15.00 -6.52 4.72
N PRO A 644 -14.68 -5.30 5.20
CA PRO A 644 -15.70 -4.42 5.76
C PRO A 644 -16.79 -4.07 4.75
N GLU A 645 -16.41 -3.75 3.51
CA GLU A 645 -17.33 -3.37 2.44
C GLU A 645 -18.20 -4.55 1.99
N VAL A 646 -17.61 -5.74 1.82
CA VAL A 646 -18.34 -6.96 1.46
C VAL A 646 -19.33 -7.35 2.54
N LEU A 647 -18.92 -7.29 3.80
CA LEU A 647 -19.78 -7.59 4.94
C LEU A 647 -20.93 -6.57 5.06
N ALA A 648 -20.65 -5.28 4.88
CA ALA A 648 -21.67 -4.23 4.89
C ALA A 648 -22.72 -4.45 3.81
N PHE A 649 -22.29 -4.75 2.57
CA PHE A 649 -23.21 -5.06 1.49
C PHE A 649 -24.06 -6.29 1.80
N TYR A 650 -23.44 -7.39 2.24
CA TYR A 650 -24.16 -8.61 2.56
C TYR A 650 -25.22 -8.40 3.65
N LEU A 651 -24.87 -7.72 4.75
CA LEU A 651 -25.78 -7.49 5.88
C LEU A 651 -26.94 -6.56 5.55
N LYS A 652 -26.83 -5.73 4.51
CA LYS A 652 -27.95 -4.96 3.96
C LYS A 652 -29.02 -5.85 3.33
N HIS A 653 -28.65 -7.03 2.85
CA HIS A 653 -29.52 -7.90 2.04
C HIS A 653 -29.87 -9.23 2.71
N ARG A 654 -29.08 -9.69 3.68
CA ARG A 654 -29.30 -10.98 4.38
C ARG A 654 -28.99 -10.86 5.87
N PRO A 655 -29.68 -11.65 6.72
CA PRO A 655 -29.45 -11.61 8.16
C PRO A 655 -28.10 -12.21 8.53
N ALA A 656 -27.45 -11.63 9.54
CA ALA A 656 -26.18 -12.11 10.09
C ALA A 656 -26.24 -13.57 10.58
N ALA A 657 -27.41 -14.04 11.02
CA ALA A 657 -27.63 -15.41 11.48
C ALA A 657 -27.19 -16.47 10.45
N ARG A 658 -27.32 -16.18 9.15
CA ARG A 658 -26.87 -17.09 8.07
C ARG A 658 -25.35 -17.24 8.03
N LEU A 659 -24.61 -16.18 8.35
CA LEU A 659 -23.14 -16.25 8.46
C LEU A 659 -22.71 -16.95 9.74
N LEU A 660 -23.44 -16.74 10.83
CA LEU A 660 -23.06 -17.22 12.15
C LEU A 660 -23.40 -18.70 12.38
N ALA A 661 -24.38 -19.22 11.65
CA ALA A 661 -24.76 -20.63 11.70
C ALA A 661 -23.56 -21.52 11.35
N PRO A 662 -23.25 -22.55 12.16
CA PRO A 662 -22.14 -23.45 11.85
C PRO A 662 -22.37 -24.15 10.49
N PRO A 663 -21.33 -24.37 9.68
CA PRO A 663 -21.43 -25.22 8.49
C PRO A 663 -21.85 -26.63 8.89
N ARG A 664 -22.69 -27.29 8.09
CA ARG A 664 -23.08 -28.68 8.37
C ARG A 664 -21.91 -29.61 8.09
N ALA A 665 -21.83 -30.73 8.82
CA ALA A 665 -20.69 -31.66 8.72
C ALA A 665 -20.57 -32.31 7.33
N ASP A 666 -21.68 -32.46 6.61
CA ASP A 666 -21.76 -33.01 5.26
C ASP A 666 -21.50 -31.98 4.14
N GLU A 667 -21.49 -30.68 4.46
CA GLU A 667 -21.17 -29.63 3.50
C GLU A 667 -19.65 -29.55 3.25
N PRO A 668 -19.20 -29.15 2.04
CA PRO A 668 -17.77 -29.05 1.69
C PRO A 668 -16.94 -28.24 2.71
N LEU A 669 -17.42 -27.07 3.13
CA LEU A 669 -16.73 -26.27 4.14
C LEU A 669 -16.68 -27.00 5.50
N GLY A 670 -17.76 -27.68 5.90
CA GLY A 670 -17.81 -28.45 7.15
C GLY A 670 -16.83 -29.62 7.16
N LYS A 671 -16.78 -30.38 6.06
CA LYS A 671 -15.81 -31.48 5.84
C LYS A 671 -14.37 -30.99 5.96
N VAL A 672 -14.04 -29.91 5.27
CA VAL A 672 -12.69 -29.32 5.31
C VAL A 672 -12.35 -28.83 6.71
N LEU A 673 -13.25 -28.08 7.35
CA LEU A 673 -13.02 -27.56 8.69
C LEU A 673 -12.88 -28.68 9.73
N ALA A 674 -13.61 -29.80 9.61
CA ALA A 674 -13.52 -30.94 10.53
C ALA A 674 -12.10 -31.52 10.63
N ARG A 675 -11.33 -31.42 9.54
CA ARG A 675 -9.95 -31.94 9.43
C ARG A 675 -8.89 -30.97 9.95
N ILE A 676 -9.27 -29.74 10.28
CA ILE A 676 -8.37 -28.73 10.84
C ILE A 676 -8.38 -28.85 12.38
N PRO A 677 -7.22 -28.87 13.06
CA PRO A 677 -7.16 -28.80 14.52
C PRO A 677 -7.76 -27.49 15.06
N GLN A 678 -8.47 -27.56 16.18
CA GLN A 678 -8.90 -26.35 16.88
C GLN A 678 -7.70 -25.72 17.59
N SER A 679 -7.45 -24.43 17.36
CA SER A 679 -6.34 -23.70 17.99
C SER A 679 -6.77 -22.40 18.68
N ARG A 680 -8.08 -22.14 18.70
CA ARG A 680 -8.68 -20.97 19.35
C ARG A 680 -9.73 -21.38 20.38
#